data_AF-A0A2V6QBS9-F1
#
_entry.id   AF-A0A2V6QBS9-F1
#
_cell.length_a   1.000
_cell.length_b   1.000
_cell.length_c   1.000
_cell.angle_alpha   90.00
_cell.angle_beta   90.00
_cell.angle_gamma   90.00
#
_symmetry.space_group_name_H-M   'P 1'
#
loop_
_entity.id
_entity.type
_entity.pdbx_description
1 polymer ?
#
loop_
_entity_poly.entity_id
_entity_poly.type
_entity_poly.pdbx_seq_one_letter_code
_entity_poly.pdbx_strand_id
1 'polypeptide(L)'
;MPTLPGIERPRQHQRRVSPWWLLTAALWLATPVWAQEPWTWAPIADLNQPRAEHTATLLANGTVLIAGGRDAAGQPLASAEIYDPATGGYTLLASPLPAPVWGHTANRLSDGTVLIAGGTGDGGLPVAAAQLFDPATGAFTALDPLSTPRARHTATLLRDGRVVLVGGTDGVEPLASLEVYDPTTRTFSLAPSALVVPRQDHTATLLPDRRVLVAGGSNGSGALDSAELYDPTAGTVSPAGPLSVPRTLASAALLLDGTALVAGGQTTTSEDLDSAEVYDAATNAFTPLPAPMGTARSGHLGVQLLDNGKVLVSGGTSGGQLVPSAEVYDPVTGAFQPVDSPVTARRLFGANFFQLPYTGILLATGGLDSAETPLASSEVFFYPTLRSDKADYAPGEIVTLMGEGWRPNETIAINIHESSGDPDTNLTATADASGAFTNSEFQINPDRSDIGVRFLATATGQASGWTAQARFTDNPKRITGKDHEGQKKVGGVPDGYTNGNVTQYTEGDTINFRFTLEATHGPSSGKLEVRFTGDDGTCLFFAKAFTLGTVEAISGSQPTVSVDSGPTATDFGTSSGEWVVVLDINFAGTFGHDDPDAIARVNYTLTLSDQAGDCNGSSQHSRLNEAGGDVKQTGAQNVPVPANQIIELPRITVIKNIDRDGNGSFASTAAAGEFCFSLDGGSCVATDSSGTVVFTKVSDGQHTITETQLVFTQGTYTFDSGSGTNCTFSGSTATATVASGTTATDATCIFNNKKTAEQAKPVLKTQATAAGVVGLPISDTALLSGGSGTLGGTVTFTAFGPNDSSCSGSAAFTSSAIAVTPTIPGSGTATANFTPGTAGTYRWIASYTGDTNNAGTSTNCNDGNETSEVAGPPPPSPEPSPDPTLTTVSCNPPTVQVNQPTTCTATVGSVIVGAPITTPTGAVSFFADTSSTAFASCTLQATATTGVARCSVGYRTPTVGVHNITTSYPGDSTHVGSTVDTPFPVTVVPAVPRLGL
;
A
#
# COMPACT_ATOMS: atom_id res chain seq x y z
N MET A 1 -64.46 -66.37 34.04
CA MET A 1 -64.79 -67.03 32.74
C MET A 1 -66.13 -67.71 32.92
N PRO A 2 -67.06 -67.68 31.94
CA PRO A 2 -66.81 -67.85 30.50
C PRO A 2 -66.86 -66.56 29.67
N THR A 3 -66.79 -66.72 28.35
CA THR A 3 -66.82 -65.70 27.28
C THR A 3 -67.66 -66.20 26.10
N LEU A 4 -68.21 -65.28 25.29
CA LEU A 4 -68.77 -65.52 23.94
C LEU A 4 -70.05 -66.42 23.90
N PRO A 5 -70.88 -66.42 22.81
CA PRO A 5 -70.57 -66.19 21.39
C PRO A 5 -71.38 -65.08 20.69
N GLY A 6 -71.16 -64.95 19.38
CA GLY A 6 -72.05 -64.26 18.44
C GLY A 6 -71.80 -64.73 17.00
N ILE A 7 -72.75 -64.51 16.08
CA ILE A 7 -72.55 -64.56 14.62
C ILE A 7 -73.72 -63.89 13.86
N GLU A 8 -73.36 -63.10 12.85
CA GLU A 8 -74.09 -62.59 11.66
C GLU A 8 -75.47 -61.87 11.69
N ARG A 9 -75.42 -60.61 11.20
CA ARG A 9 -76.26 -59.92 10.18
C ARG A 9 -77.80 -59.90 10.30
N PRO A 10 -78.39 -58.70 10.09
CA PRO A 10 -79.24 -58.51 8.90
C PRO A 10 -78.94 -57.23 8.09
N ARG A 11 -79.55 -57.08 6.90
CA ARG A 11 -79.50 -55.87 6.07
C ARG A 11 -80.72 -54.96 6.29
N GLN A 12 -80.48 -53.65 6.21
CA GLN A 12 -81.40 -52.55 5.85
C GLN A 12 -82.87 -52.59 6.30
N HIS A 13 -83.26 -51.59 7.09
CA HIS A 13 -84.48 -50.83 6.81
C HIS A 13 -84.11 -49.37 6.54
N GLN A 14 -84.67 -48.78 5.48
CA GLN A 14 -84.44 -47.38 5.13
C GLN A 14 -85.19 -46.46 6.11
N ARG A 15 -84.53 -45.40 6.60
CA ARG A 15 -85.20 -44.15 6.95
C ARG A 15 -84.85 -43.11 5.89
N ARG A 16 -85.87 -42.57 5.21
CA ARG A 16 -85.70 -41.38 4.37
C ARG A 16 -85.44 -40.17 5.26
N VAL A 17 -84.44 -39.38 4.89
CA VAL A 17 -84.36 -37.96 5.23
C VAL A 17 -84.30 -37.21 3.90
N SER A 18 -84.99 -36.09 3.80
CA SER A 18 -85.12 -35.32 2.55
C SER A 18 -85.19 -33.82 2.88
N PRO A 19 -84.72 -32.94 1.98
CA PRO A 19 -83.89 -31.82 2.41
C PRO A 19 -84.68 -30.58 2.85
N TRP A 20 -84.29 -30.03 4.00
CA TRP A 20 -84.68 -28.70 4.51
C TRP A 20 -83.41 -27.88 4.81
N TRP A 21 -82.63 -27.59 3.77
CA TRP A 21 -81.37 -26.80 3.84
C TRP A 21 -81.34 -25.71 2.75
N LEU A 22 -82.39 -24.88 2.70
CA LEU A 22 -82.53 -23.76 1.75
C LEU A 22 -83.26 -22.57 2.40
N LEU A 23 -82.65 -21.92 3.40
CA LEU A 23 -82.94 -20.52 3.78
C LEU A 23 -81.96 -19.90 4.81
N THR A 24 -80.66 -19.97 4.52
CA THR A 24 -79.66 -19.06 5.10
C THR A 24 -78.84 -18.46 3.97
N ALA A 25 -79.42 -17.46 3.30
CA ALA A 25 -78.71 -16.67 2.29
C ALA A 25 -77.57 -15.89 2.95
N ALA A 26 -76.54 -15.57 2.15
CA ALA A 26 -75.26 -15.03 2.63
C ALA A 26 -75.40 -13.82 3.56
N LEU A 27 -75.14 -14.06 4.85
CA LEU A 27 -74.55 -13.07 5.75
C LEU A 27 -73.36 -13.73 6.45
N TRP A 28 -72.33 -14.05 5.68
CA TRP A 28 -70.99 -14.25 6.22
C TRP A 28 -70.53 -12.91 6.79
N LEU A 29 -70.83 -12.68 8.07
CA LEU A 29 -69.98 -11.84 8.90
C LEU A 29 -68.63 -12.52 8.92
N ALA A 30 -67.68 -12.01 8.13
CA ALA A 30 -66.31 -12.47 8.19
C ALA A 30 -65.82 -12.30 9.63
N THR A 31 -65.50 -13.40 10.29
CA THR A 31 -64.61 -13.37 11.44
C THR A 31 -63.31 -12.72 10.95
N PRO A 32 -62.81 -11.66 11.61
CA PRO A 32 -61.54 -11.07 11.21
C PRO A 32 -60.46 -12.17 11.24
N VAL A 33 -59.57 -12.14 10.25
CA VAL A 33 -58.56 -13.18 10.00
C VAL A 33 -57.62 -13.41 11.20
N TRP A 34 -57.57 -12.44 12.13
CA TRP A 34 -56.74 -12.40 13.34
C TRP A 34 -57.31 -13.19 14.54
N ALA A 35 -58.08 -14.26 14.31
CA ALA A 35 -58.71 -15.05 15.38
C ALA A 35 -58.74 -16.56 15.09
N GLN A 36 -57.81 -17.04 14.25
CA GLN A 36 -57.65 -18.45 13.92
C GLN A 36 -56.61 -19.10 14.86
N GLU A 37 -56.81 -20.38 15.23
CA GLU A 37 -55.86 -21.12 16.07
C GLU A 37 -54.47 -21.22 15.39
N PRO A 38 -53.36 -21.04 16.12
CA PRO A 38 -52.03 -21.15 15.53
C PRO A 38 -51.72 -22.57 15.04
N TRP A 39 -50.80 -22.63 14.07
CA TRP A 39 -50.33 -23.82 13.37
C TRP A 39 -51.42 -24.53 12.54
N THR A 40 -52.39 -23.76 12.05
CA THR A 40 -53.47 -24.21 11.15
C THR A 40 -53.34 -23.60 9.75
N TRP A 41 -53.91 -24.29 8.75
CA TRP A 41 -54.04 -23.76 7.39
C TRP A 41 -55.46 -23.27 7.09
N ALA A 42 -55.59 -22.30 6.18
CA ALA A 42 -56.87 -21.91 5.59
C ALA A 42 -56.76 -21.68 4.08
N PRO A 43 -57.73 -22.12 3.27
CA PRO A 43 -57.84 -21.69 1.87
C PRO A 43 -58.26 -20.21 1.80
N ILE A 44 -57.71 -19.49 0.83
CA ILE A 44 -58.04 -18.09 0.54
C ILE A 44 -58.58 -17.96 -0.91
N ALA A 45 -58.47 -16.78 -1.53
CA ALA A 45 -58.77 -16.61 -2.94
C ALA A 45 -57.83 -17.44 -3.84
N ASP A 46 -58.30 -17.85 -5.01
CA ASP A 46 -57.48 -18.46 -6.05
C ASP A 46 -56.74 -17.39 -6.87
N LEU A 47 -55.59 -17.76 -7.45
CA LEU A 47 -54.86 -16.99 -8.46
C LEU A 47 -55.71 -16.75 -9.72
N ASN A 48 -55.51 -15.62 -10.39
CA ASN A 48 -56.17 -15.32 -11.67
C ASN A 48 -55.76 -16.29 -12.79
N GLN A 49 -54.59 -16.93 -12.66
CA GLN A 49 -54.10 -17.95 -13.58
C GLN A 49 -53.44 -19.11 -12.80
N PRO A 50 -53.78 -20.39 -13.07
CA PRO A 50 -53.06 -21.52 -12.51
C PRO A 50 -51.60 -21.52 -12.96
N ARG A 51 -50.67 -21.68 -12.01
CA ARG A 51 -49.22 -21.56 -12.26
C ARG A 51 -48.38 -22.37 -11.28
N ALA A 52 -47.21 -22.81 -11.73
CA ALA A 52 -46.22 -23.54 -10.94
C ALA A 52 -44.79 -23.13 -11.32
N GLU A 53 -43.84 -23.30 -10.39
CA GLU A 53 -42.46 -22.75 -10.49
C GLU A 53 -42.45 -21.23 -10.79
N HIS A 54 -43.45 -20.53 -10.27
CA HIS A 54 -43.48 -19.07 -10.12
C HIS A 54 -42.84 -18.65 -8.80
N THR A 55 -42.50 -17.38 -8.69
CA THR A 55 -42.00 -16.78 -7.44
C THR A 55 -43.10 -16.01 -6.72
N ALA A 56 -43.06 -16.01 -5.39
CA ALA A 56 -43.83 -15.10 -4.54
C ALA A 56 -42.86 -14.19 -3.77
N THR A 57 -43.00 -12.87 -3.87
CA THR A 57 -42.06 -11.90 -3.30
C THR A 57 -42.80 -10.80 -2.54
N LEU A 58 -42.57 -10.70 -1.23
CA LEU A 58 -43.08 -9.61 -0.41
C LEU A 58 -42.49 -8.26 -0.86
N LEU A 59 -43.35 -7.29 -1.11
CA LEU A 59 -43.01 -5.93 -1.50
C LEU A 59 -43.03 -4.99 -0.27
N ALA A 60 -42.32 -3.87 -0.34
CA ALA A 60 -42.20 -2.92 0.78
C ALA A 60 -43.54 -2.35 1.29
N ASN A 61 -44.58 -2.34 0.43
CA ASN A 61 -45.93 -1.90 0.77
C ASN A 61 -46.80 -2.98 1.47
N GLY A 62 -46.26 -4.18 1.72
CA GLY A 62 -46.96 -5.30 2.36
C GLY A 62 -47.80 -6.18 1.43
N THR A 63 -47.82 -5.89 0.13
CA THR A 63 -48.41 -6.76 -0.90
C THR A 63 -47.40 -7.78 -1.41
N VAL A 64 -47.85 -8.89 -2.00
CA VAL A 64 -46.97 -9.96 -2.50
C VAL A 64 -47.06 -10.07 -4.01
N LEU A 65 -45.93 -9.89 -4.71
CA LEU A 65 -45.79 -10.13 -6.15
C LEU A 65 -45.75 -11.62 -6.43
N ILE A 66 -46.69 -12.11 -7.24
CA ILE A 66 -46.69 -13.44 -7.83
C ILE A 66 -46.26 -13.29 -9.31
N ALA A 67 -45.11 -13.84 -9.70
CA ALA A 67 -44.54 -13.59 -11.03
C ALA A 67 -44.09 -14.87 -11.76
N GLY A 68 -44.39 -14.94 -13.06
CA GLY A 68 -43.95 -16.02 -13.96
C GLY A 68 -44.56 -17.37 -13.62
N GLY A 69 -43.77 -18.43 -13.78
CA GLY A 69 -44.22 -19.83 -13.67
C GLY A 69 -44.70 -20.39 -15.00
N ARG A 70 -45.16 -21.65 -15.02
CA ARG A 70 -45.67 -22.32 -16.23
C ARG A 70 -47.16 -22.62 -16.19
N ASP A 71 -47.75 -22.76 -17.37
CA ASP A 71 -49.10 -23.28 -17.57
C ASP A 71 -49.14 -24.82 -17.69
N ALA A 72 -50.35 -25.37 -17.86
CA ALA A 72 -50.60 -26.81 -18.03
C ALA A 72 -50.10 -27.39 -19.37
N ALA A 73 -49.64 -26.56 -20.31
CA ALA A 73 -48.96 -26.97 -21.53
C ALA A 73 -47.42 -26.84 -21.40
N GLY A 74 -46.91 -26.54 -20.20
CA GLY A 74 -45.48 -26.36 -19.93
C GLY A 74 -44.90 -25.06 -20.47
N GLN A 75 -45.72 -24.13 -20.94
CA GLN A 75 -45.27 -22.86 -21.51
C GLN A 75 -45.01 -21.84 -20.39
N PRO A 76 -43.96 -21.01 -20.50
CA PRO A 76 -43.68 -19.96 -19.54
C PRO A 76 -44.76 -18.87 -19.55
N LEU A 77 -45.06 -18.32 -18.38
CA LEU A 77 -46.03 -17.25 -18.21
C LEU A 77 -45.36 -15.88 -18.27
N ALA A 78 -45.89 -15.03 -19.14
CA ALA A 78 -45.60 -13.59 -19.14
C ALA A 78 -46.38 -12.82 -18.05
N SER A 79 -47.29 -13.49 -17.33
CA SER A 79 -48.23 -12.86 -16.40
C SER A 79 -47.67 -12.76 -14.98
N ALA A 80 -48.03 -11.68 -14.30
CA ALA A 80 -47.80 -11.49 -12.88
C ALA A 80 -49.03 -10.85 -12.22
N GLU A 81 -49.22 -11.08 -10.93
CA GLU A 81 -50.35 -10.59 -10.15
C GLU A 81 -49.91 -10.21 -8.73
N ILE A 82 -50.54 -9.19 -8.16
CA ILE A 82 -50.28 -8.71 -6.79
C ILE A 82 -51.36 -9.28 -5.87
N TYR A 83 -50.96 -9.98 -4.81
CA TYR A 83 -51.85 -10.26 -3.68
C TYR A 83 -51.82 -9.11 -2.68
N ASP A 84 -52.99 -8.61 -2.31
CA ASP A 84 -53.14 -7.61 -1.26
C ASP A 84 -53.84 -8.23 -0.03
N PRO A 85 -53.15 -8.38 1.12
CA PRO A 85 -53.76 -8.94 2.33
C PRO A 85 -54.85 -8.05 2.95
N ALA A 86 -54.93 -6.76 2.60
CA ALA A 86 -55.98 -5.86 3.08
C ALA A 86 -57.32 -6.03 2.35
N THR A 87 -57.30 -6.54 1.10
CA THR A 87 -58.51 -6.93 0.34
C THR A 87 -58.72 -8.44 0.23
N GLY A 88 -57.69 -9.24 0.51
CA GLY A 88 -57.74 -10.70 0.48
C GLY A 88 -57.75 -11.32 -0.93
N GLY A 89 -57.31 -10.57 -1.95
CA GLY A 89 -57.45 -10.95 -3.35
C GLY A 89 -56.26 -10.60 -4.24
N TYR A 90 -56.28 -11.12 -5.47
CA TYR A 90 -55.23 -10.98 -6.47
C TYR A 90 -55.61 -10.01 -7.59
N THR A 91 -54.76 -9.02 -7.86
CA THR A 91 -54.88 -8.09 -8.98
C THR A 91 -53.86 -8.42 -10.07
N LEU A 92 -54.32 -8.81 -11.25
CA LEU A 92 -53.46 -9.05 -12.43
C LEU A 92 -52.77 -7.75 -12.87
N LEU A 93 -51.46 -7.80 -13.08
CA LEU A 93 -50.68 -6.66 -13.57
C LEU A 93 -50.87 -6.48 -15.08
N ALA A 94 -50.98 -5.21 -15.51
CA ALA A 94 -51.15 -4.87 -16.93
C ALA A 94 -49.84 -4.90 -17.73
N SER A 95 -48.68 -4.78 -17.07
CA SER A 95 -47.36 -4.99 -17.68
C SER A 95 -47.02 -6.49 -17.62
N PRO A 96 -46.78 -7.16 -18.76
CA PRO A 96 -46.21 -8.50 -18.76
C PRO A 96 -44.71 -8.46 -18.42
N LEU A 97 -44.15 -9.62 -18.07
CA LEU A 97 -42.71 -9.87 -18.03
C LEU A 97 -42.13 -9.76 -19.46
N PRO A 98 -41.10 -8.94 -19.71
CA PRO A 98 -40.39 -8.88 -21.00
C PRO A 98 -39.86 -10.23 -21.50
N ALA A 99 -39.43 -11.10 -20.58
CA ALA A 99 -39.09 -12.49 -20.84
C ALA A 99 -40.00 -13.41 -19.99
N PRO A 100 -40.91 -14.19 -20.60
CA PRO A 100 -41.68 -15.22 -19.91
C PRO A 100 -40.72 -16.29 -19.33
N VAL A 101 -40.84 -16.59 -18.03
CA VAL A 101 -39.95 -17.54 -17.34
C VAL A 101 -40.65 -18.34 -16.24
N TRP A 102 -40.14 -19.55 -15.99
CA TRP A 102 -40.46 -20.40 -14.84
C TRP A 102 -39.21 -21.03 -14.24
N GLY A 103 -39.22 -21.39 -12.95
CA GLY A 103 -38.03 -21.88 -12.25
C GLY A 103 -36.93 -20.81 -12.12
N HIS A 104 -37.31 -19.54 -12.22
CA HIS A 104 -36.47 -18.36 -12.05
C HIS A 104 -36.37 -17.97 -10.57
N THR A 105 -35.40 -17.14 -10.24
CA THR A 105 -35.25 -16.53 -8.91
C THR A 105 -35.80 -15.11 -8.91
N ALA A 106 -36.44 -14.68 -7.80
CA ALA A 106 -36.91 -13.31 -7.60
C ALA A 106 -36.44 -12.76 -6.25
N ASN A 107 -35.72 -11.64 -6.26
CA ASN A 107 -35.11 -11.02 -5.07
C ASN A 107 -35.58 -9.57 -4.95
N ARG A 108 -36.20 -9.18 -3.82
CA ARG A 108 -36.43 -7.76 -3.52
C ARG A 108 -35.08 -7.10 -3.18
N LEU A 109 -34.81 -5.96 -3.80
CA LEU A 109 -33.58 -5.19 -3.64
C LEU A 109 -33.74 -4.09 -2.57
N SER A 110 -32.63 -3.45 -2.20
CA SER A 110 -32.57 -2.34 -1.23
C SER A 110 -33.39 -1.12 -1.65
N ASP A 111 -33.51 -0.85 -2.96
CA ASP A 111 -34.37 0.21 -3.53
C ASP A 111 -35.87 -0.15 -3.58
N GLY A 112 -36.23 -1.37 -3.18
CA GLY A 112 -37.60 -1.88 -3.19
C GLY A 112 -38.05 -2.51 -4.50
N THR A 113 -37.26 -2.42 -5.58
CA THR A 113 -37.54 -3.16 -6.83
C THR A 113 -37.32 -4.67 -6.65
N VAL A 114 -37.77 -5.49 -7.60
CA VAL A 114 -37.57 -6.95 -7.57
C VAL A 114 -36.80 -7.42 -8.80
N LEU A 115 -35.63 -8.01 -8.59
CA LEU A 115 -34.82 -8.66 -9.62
C LEU A 115 -35.35 -10.07 -9.89
N ILE A 116 -35.92 -10.28 -11.08
CA ILE A 116 -36.26 -11.59 -11.64
C ILE A 116 -35.14 -12.00 -12.60
N ALA A 117 -34.53 -13.18 -12.40
CA ALA A 117 -33.37 -13.61 -13.17
C ALA A 117 -33.31 -15.13 -13.41
N GLY A 118 -32.83 -15.50 -14.61
CA GLY A 118 -32.64 -16.87 -15.06
C GLY A 118 -33.94 -17.67 -15.18
N GLY A 119 -33.86 -18.96 -14.89
CA GLY A 119 -34.95 -19.91 -15.06
C GLY A 119 -35.03 -20.47 -16.48
N THR A 120 -36.20 -20.98 -16.82
CA THR A 120 -36.52 -21.72 -18.05
C THR A 120 -37.53 -20.92 -18.88
N GLY A 121 -37.26 -20.77 -20.17
CA GLY A 121 -38.11 -20.05 -21.13
C GLY A 121 -38.85 -20.95 -22.11
N ASP A 122 -39.22 -20.38 -23.26
CA ASP A 122 -39.91 -21.10 -24.33
C ASP A 122 -39.10 -22.31 -24.81
N GLY A 123 -39.80 -23.41 -25.10
CA GLY A 123 -39.17 -24.68 -25.48
C GLY A 123 -38.52 -25.47 -24.34
N GLY A 124 -38.57 -24.97 -23.10
CA GLY A 124 -38.10 -25.70 -21.92
C GLY A 124 -36.58 -25.67 -21.69
N LEU A 125 -35.88 -24.70 -22.29
CA LEU A 125 -34.44 -24.50 -22.11
C LEU A 125 -34.14 -23.39 -21.09
N PRO A 126 -33.03 -23.48 -20.33
CA PRO A 126 -32.55 -22.39 -19.48
C PRO A 126 -32.29 -21.11 -20.27
N VAL A 127 -32.54 -19.96 -19.64
CA VAL A 127 -32.36 -18.64 -20.26
C VAL A 127 -31.39 -17.75 -19.49
N ALA A 128 -30.77 -16.82 -20.21
CA ALA A 128 -29.94 -15.75 -19.65
C ALA A 128 -30.76 -14.46 -19.38
N ALA A 129 -32.09 -14.56 -19.33
CA ALA A 129 -32.95 -13.40 -19.19
C ALA A 129 -32.93 -12.84 -17.76
N ALA A 130 -33.00 -11.51 -17.65
CA ALA A 130 -33.19 -10.80 -16.40
C ALA A 130 -34.08 -9.56 -16.60
N GLN A 131 -34.83 -9.20 -15.56
CA GLN A 131 -35.80 -8.11 -15.57
C GLN A 131 -36.06 -7.59 -14.16
N LEU A 132 -36.19 -6.27 -14.03
CA LEU A 132 -36.64 -5.61 -12.79
C LEU A 132 -38.15 -5.40 -12.84
N PHE A 133 -38.83 -5.67 -11.73
CA PHE A 133 -40.16 -5.13 -11.44
C PHE A 133 -40.04 -3.91 -10.52
N ASP A 134 -40.72 -2.82 -10.88
CA ASP A 134 -40.85 -1.63 -10.04
C ASP A 134 -42.25 -1.56 -9.41
N PRO A 135 -42.40 -1.76 -8.09
CA PRO A 135 -43.68 -1.63 -7.38
C PRO A 135 -44.32 -0.24 -7.45
N ALA A 136 -43.56 0.83 -7.67
CA ALA A 136 -44.09 2.19 -7.71
C ALA A 136 -44.83 2.50 -9.03
N THR A 137 -44.45 1.85 -10.13
CA THR A 137 -45.11 1.98 -11.44
C THR A 137 -45.92 0.74 -11.85
N GLY A 138 -45.70 -0.41 -11.21
CA GLY A 138 -46.29 -1.69 -11.60
C GLY A 138 -45.75 -2.23 -12.92
N ALA A 139 -44.58 -1.75 -13.36
CA ALA A 139 -43.99 -2.05 -14.67
C ALA A 139 -42.78 -2.99 -14.55
N PHE A 140 -42.51 -3.71 -15.63
CA PHE A 140 -41.31 -4.54 -15.78
C PHE A 140 -40.35 -3.92 -16.79
N THR A 141 -39.06 -3.89 -16.45
CA THR A 141 -37.97 -3.42 -17.32
C THR A 141 -36.99 -4.55 -17.58
N ALA A 142 -36.71 -4.85 -18.85
CA ALA A 142 -35.68 -5.81 -19.22
C ALA A 142 -34.28 -5.28 -18.85
N LEU A 143 -33.40 -6.17 -18.36
CA LEU A 143 -31.99 -5.88 -18.12
C LEU A 143 -31.12 -6.45 -19.24
N ASP A 144 -29.85 -6.08 -19.26
CA ASP A 144 -28.83 -6.84 -19.98
C ASP A 144 -28.78 -8.29 -19.45
N PRO A 145 -28.54 -9.28 -20.32
CA PRO A 145 -28.62 -10.69 -19.97
C PRO A 145 -27.46 -11.15 -19.08
N LEU A 146 -27.67 -12.30 -18.43
CA LEU A 146 -26.62 -13.05 -17.74
C LEU A 146 -25.55 -13.52 -18.73
N SER A 147 -24.34 -13.71 -18.22
CA SER A 147 -23.18 -14.28 -18.92
C SER A 147 -23.38 -15.76 -19.25
N THR A 148 -24.20 -16.48 -18.49
CA THR A 148 -24.55 -17.89 -18.75
C THR A 148 -26.05 -18.10 -18.54
N PRO A 149 -26.77 -18.71 -19.50
CA PRO A 149 -28.16 -19.11 -19.27
C PRO A 149 -28.21 -20.13 -18.14
N ARG A 150 -29.10 -19.93 -17.17
CA ARG A 150 -29.16 -20.79 -15.98
C ARG A 150 -30.57 -20.96 -15.42
N ALA A 151 -30.94 -22.21 -15.18
CA ALA A 151 -32.09 -22.61 -14.39
C ALA A 151 -31.61 -23.48 -13.21
N ARG A 152 -32.47 -23.72 -12.21
CA ARG A 152 -32.13 -24.53 -11.00
C ARG A 152 -30.93 -23.99 -10.22
N HIS A 153 -30.60 -22.72 -10.42
CA HIS A 153 -29.64 -21.95 -9.65
C HIS A 153 -30.30 -21.39 -8.39
N THR A 154 -29.50 -21.04 -7.40
CA THR A 154 -29.96 -20.22 -6.27
C THR A 154 -29.60 -18.76 -6.52
N ALA A 155 -30.35 -17.84 -5.93
CA ALA A 155 -29.97 -16.44 -5.84
C ALA A 155 -30.03 -16.00 -4.38
N THR A 156 -29.13 -15.10 -3.97
CA THR A 156 -29.02 -14.63 -2.59
C THR A 156 -28.69 -13.15 -2.60
N LEU A 157 -29.56 -12.34 -1.99
CA LEU A 157 -29.27 -10.95 -1.65
C LEU A 157 -28.16 -10.93 -0.60
N LEU A 158 -27.10 -10.16 -0.88
CA LEU A 158 -25.94 -9.99 -0.02
C LEU A 158 -26.13 -8.76 0.90
N ARG A 159 -25.35 -8.70 1.99
CA ARG A 159 -25.41 -7.56 2.93
C ARG A 159 -25.05 -6.20 2.32
N ASP A 160 -24.36 -6.19 1.18
CA ASP A 160 -24.00 -4.99 0.43
C ASP A 160 -25.03 -4.64 -0.67
N GLY A 161 -26.21 -5.24 -0.64
CA GLY A 161 -27.31 -4.99 -1.60
C GLY A 161 -27.14 -5.66 -2.96
N ARG A 162 -25.99 -6.25 -3.28
CA ARG A 162 -25.79 -7.04 -4.51
C ARG A 162 -26.54 -8.38 -4.42
N VAL A 163 -26.83 -9.01 -5.56
CA VAL A 163 -27.42 -10.36 -5.59
C VAL A 163 -26.44 -11.30 -6.26
N VAL A 164 -26.03 -12.37 -5.57
CA VAL A 164 -25.25 -13.45 -6.18
C VAL A 164 -26.16 -14.58 -6.65
N LEU A 165 -25.95 -15.04 -7.88
CA LEU A 165 -26.56 -16.21 -8.49
C LEU A 165 -25.52 -17.32 -8.54
N VAL A 166 -25.84 -18.49 -8.01
CA VAL A 166 -24.90 -19.60 -7.81
C VAL A 166 -25.34 -20.83 -8.59
N GLY A 167 -24.42 -21.41 -9.38
CA GLY A 167 -24.60 -22.69 -10.07
C GLY A 167 -25.85 -22.75 -10.96
N GLY A 168 -26.55 -23.88 -10.91
CA GLY A 168 -27.68 -24.20 -11.79
C GLY A 168 -27.27 -25.09 -12.95
N THR A 169 -27.97 -25.02 -14.07
CA THR A 169 -27.63 -25.69 -15.34
C THR A 169 -28.00 -24.83 -16.54
N ASP A 170 -27.19 -24.90 -17.60
CA ASP A 170 -27.44 -24.31 -18.93
C ASP A 170 -28.28 -25.22 -19.85
N GLY A 171 -28.60 -26.44 -19.40
CA GLY A 171 -29.31 -27.46 -20.17
C GLY A 171 -28.38 -28.50 -20.82
N VAL A 172 -27.06 -28.33 -20.71
CA VAL A 172 -26.03 -29.30 -21.11
C VAL A 172 -25.35 -29.89 -19.88
N GLU A 173 -24.92 -29.05 -18.93
CA GLU A 173 -24.22 -29.47 -17.73
C GLU A 173 -24.61 -28.65 -16.48
N PRO A 174 -24.37 -29.18 -15.26
CA PRO A 174 -24.44 -28.39 -14.03
C PRO A 174 -23.33 -27.33 -14.02
N LEU A 175 -23.64 -26.13 -13.54
CA LEU A 175 -22.73 -24.99 -13.57
C LEU A 175 -21.92 -24.87 -12.26
N ALA A 176 -20.65 -24.49 -12.42
CA ALA A 176 -19.80 -24.01 -11.33
C ALA A 176 -19.73 -22.47 -11.24
N SER A 177 -20.20 -21.75 -12.26
CA SER A 177 -20.08 -20.29 -12.33
C SER A 177 -21.03 -19.57 -11.36
N LEU A 178 -20.53 -18.52 -10.73
CA LEU A 178 -21.31 -17.55 -9.97
C LEU A 178 -21.39 -16.24 -10.78
N GLU A 179 -22.55 -15.59 -10.73
CA GLU A 179 -22.75 -14.25 -11.29
C GLU A 179 -23.28 -13.29 -10.23
N VAL A 180 -22.76 -12.08 -10.18
CA VAL A 180 -23.15 -11.03 -9.25
C VAL A 180 -23.85 -9.92 -10.01
N TYR A 181 -25.10 -9.65 -9.64
CA TYR A 181 -25.84 -8.47 -10.06
C TYR A 181 -25.52 -7.29 -9.12
N ASP A 182 -25.06 -6.19 -9.69
CA ASP A 182 -24.88 -4.91 -9.00
C ASP A 182 -26.11 -4.01 -9.27
N PRO A 183 -26.88 -3.59 -8.24
CA PRO A 183 -28.07 -2.76 -8.43
C PRO A 183 -27.77 -1.31 -8.77
N THR A 184 -26.56 -0.83 -8.47
CA THR A 184 -26.11 0.56 -8.71
C THR A 184 -25.77 0.76 -10.19
N THR A 185 -25.08 -0.20 -10.79
CA THR A 185 -24.82 -0.20 -12.25
C THR A 185 -25.92 -0.88 -13.07
N ARG A 186 -26.74 -1.72 -12.42
CA ARG A 186 -27.79 -2.58 -13.01
C ARG A 186 -27.25 -3.64 -14.00
N THR A 187 -26.03 -4.12 -13.76
CA THR A 187 -25.33 -5.08 -14.63
C THR A 187 -24.99 -6.38 -13.90
N PHE A 188 -24.98 -7.49 -14.65
CA PHE A 188 -24.38 -8.75 -14.20
C PHE A 188 -22.87 -8.77 -14.45
N SER A 189 -22.14 -9.50 -13.61
CA SER A 189 -20.71 -9.77 -13.74
C SER A 189 -20.40 -11.18 -13.24
N LEU A 190 -19.41 -11.87 -13.82
CA LEU A 190 -18.93 -13.13 -13.27
C LEU A 190 -18.15 -12.88 -11.97
N ALA A 191 -18.36 -13.72 -10.95
CA ALA A 191 -17.54 -13.65 -9.74
C ALA A 191 -16.08 -14.06 -10.05
N PRO A 192 -15.08 -13.57 -9.28
CA PRO A 192 -13.67 -13.91 -9.52
C PRO A 192 -13.33 -15.39 -9.32
N SER A 193 -14.17 -16.12 -8.59
CA SER A 193 -14.03 -17.56 -8.31
C SER A 193 -15.30 -18.32 -8.67
N ALA A 194 -15.12 -19.57 -9.11
CA ALA A 194 -16.18 -20.55 -9.35
C ALA A 194 -16.25 -21.58 -8.20
N LEU A 195 -17.33 -22.34 -8.12
CA LEU A 195 -17.42 -23.53 -7.28
C LEU A 195 -16.38 -24.58 -7.71
N VAL A 196 -15.83 -25.33 -6.76
CA VAL A 196 -15.01 -26.52 -7.01
C VAL A 196 -15.87 -27.67 -7.52
N VAL A 197 -17.13 -27.77 -7.05
CA VAL A 197 -18.09 -28.78 -7.51
C VAL A 197 -19.26 -28.09 -8.25
N PRO A 198 -19.37 -28.23 -9.58
CA PRO A 198 -20.53 -27.73 -10.33
C PRO A 198 -21.82 -28.41 -9.85
N ARG A 199 -22.91 -27.64 -9.70
CA ARG A 199 -24.14 -28.12 -9.04
C ARG A 199 -25.40 -27.35 -9.43
N GLN A 200 -26.50 -28.08 -9.55
CA GLN A 200 -27.88 -27.59 -9.65
C GLN A 200 -28.71 -28.09 -8.46
N ASP A 201 -29.91 -27.54 -8.25
CA ASP A 201 -30.88 -28.02 -7.25
C ASP A 201 -30.33 -28.05 -5.80
N HIS A 202 -29.35 -27.18 -5.53
CA HIS A 202 -28.66 -27.02 -4.26
C HIS A 202 -29.32 -25.96 -3.38
N THR A 203 -28.92 -25.93 -2.12
CA THR A 203 -29.33 -24.87 -1.18
C THR A 203 -28.29 -23.78 -1.09
N ALA A 204 -28.72 -22.53 -0.90
CA ALA A 204 -27.86 -21.40 -0.57
C ALA A 204 -28.40 -20.63 0.63
N THR A 205 -27.53 -20.17 1.52
CA THR A 205 -27.93 -19.46 2.75
C THR A 205 -26.89 -18.40 3.11
N LEU A 206 -27.30 -17.14 3.24
CA LEU A 206 -26.45 -16.07 3.76
C LEU A 206 -26.25 -16.28 5.27
N LEU A 207 -25.00 -16.36 5.69
CA LEU A 207 -24.59 -16.57 7.06
C LEU A 207 -24.39 -15.23 7.81
N PRO A 208 -24.39 -15.23 9.16
CA PRO A 208 -24.17 -14.01 9.95
C PRO A 208 -22.80 -13.36 9.70
N ASP A 209 -21.81 -14.13 9.26
CA ASP A 209 -20.45 -13.68 8.92
C ASP A 209 -20.33 -13.05 7.52
N ARG A 210 -21.45 -12.83 6.83
CA ARG A 210 -21.58 -12.32 5.44
C ARG A 210 -21.21 -13.31 4.32
N ARG A 211 -20.76 -14.54 4.61
CA ARG A 211 -20.53 -15.57 3.57
C ARG A 211 -21.83 -16.25 3.15
N VAL A 212 -21.86 -16.85 1.96
CA VAL A 212 -22.98 -17.69 1.49
C VAL A 212 -22.56 -19.16 1.57
N LEU A 213 -23.24 -19.93 2.41
CA LEU A 213 -23.16 -21.39 2.41
C LEU A 213 -23.88 -21.93 1.18
N VAL A 214 -23.23 -22.81 0.43
CA VAL A 214 -23.72 -23.46 -0.79
C VAL A 214 -23.65 -24.97 -0.55
N ALA A 215 -24.79 -25.61 -0.24
CA ALA A 215 -24.81 -26.98 0.28
C ALA A 215 -25.69 -27.94 -0.53
N GLY A 216 -25.17 -29.16 -0.74
CA GLY A 216 -25.87 -30.23 -1.45
C GLY A 216 -26.15 -29.92 -2.91
N GLY A 217 -27.31 -30.37 -3.38
CA GLY A 217 -27.71 -30.36 -4.79
C GLY A 217 -27.23 -31.60 -5.53
N SER A 218 -27.17 -31.50 -6.86
CA SER A 218 -26.76 -32.61 -7.73
C SER A 218 -25.89 -32.16 -8.90
N ASN A 219 -25.07 -33.10 -9.39
CA ASN A 219 -24.32 -32.97 -10.63
C ASN A 219 -24.42 -34.23 -11.50
N GLY A 220 -23.62 -34.34 -12.56
CA GLY A 220 -23.64 -35.49 -13.49
C GLY A 220 -23.33 -36.86 -12.88
N SER A 221 -22.90 -36.93 -11.62
CA SER A 221 -22.66 -38.16 -10.86
C SER A 221 -23.77 -38.50 -9.85
N GLY A 222 -24.73 -37.60 -9.59
CA GLY A 222 -25.80 -37.78 -8.61
C GLY A 222 -25.95 -36.63 -7.62
N ALA A 223 -26.57 -36.91 -6.47
CA ALA A 223 -26.70 -35.98 -5.35
C ALA A 223 -25.35 -35.77 -4.63
N LEU A 224 -25.18 -34.61 -3.99
CA LEU A 224 -23.93 -34.15 -3.39
C LEU A 224 -24.02 -34.08 -1.86
N ASP A 225 -22.95 -34.50 -1.21
CA ASP A 225 -22.63 -34.30 0.21
C ASP A 225 -21.76 -33.05 0.44
N SER A 226 -20.96 -32.67 -0.57
CA SER A 226 -20.09 -31.49 -0.50
C SER A 226 -20.88 -30.18 -0.30
N ALA A 227 -20.28 -29.27 0.47
CA ALA A 227 -20.73 -27.90 0.61
C ALA A 227 -19.53 -26.94 0.50
N GLU A 228 -19.81 -25.69 0.13
CA GLU A 228 -18.82 -24.66 -0.17
C GLU A 228 -19.29 -23.30 0.41
N LEU A 229 -18.35 -22.40 0.65
CA LEU A 229 -18.59 -21.06 1.20
C LEU A 229 -18.07 -20.02 0.22
N TYR A 230 -18.97 -19.20 -0.31
CA TYR A 230 -18.63 -18.03 -1.11
C TYR A 230 -18.48 -16.80 -0.20
N ASP A 231 -17.32 -16.14 -0.29
CA ASP A 231 -17.04 -14.86 0.35
C ASP A 231 -17.26 -13.73 -0.68
N PRO A 232 -18.31 -12.89 -0.54
CA PRO A 232 -18.61 -11.82 -1.49
C PRO A 232 -17.67 -10.60 -1.37
N THR A 233 -16.91 -10.49 -0.29
CA THR A 233 -15.95 -9.41 -0.03
C THR A 233 -14.58 -9.76 -0.61
N ALA A 234 -14.11 -11.00 -0.40
CA ALA A 234 -12.89 -11.51 -1.01
C ALA A 234 -13.06 -11.97 -2.46
N GLY A 235 -14.29 -12.26 -2.90
CA GLY A 235 -14.59 -12.83 -4.21
C GLY A 235 -14.12 -14.28 -4.38
N THR A 236 -13.98 -15.02 -3.27
CA THR A 236 -13.40 -16.37 -3.21
C THR A 236 -14.43 -17.43 -2.86
N VAL A 237 -14.16 -18.67 -3.27
CA VAL A 237 -14.88 -19.86 -2.82
C VAL A 237 -13.93 -20.73 -2.00
N SER A 238 -14.43 -21.31 -0.91
CA SER A 238 -13.68 -22.19 -0.01
C SER A 238 -14.52 -23.42 0.39
N PRO A 239 -13.91 -24.58 0.71
CA PRO A 239 -14.67 -25.76 1.08
C PRO A 239 -15.30 -25.62 2.47
N ALA A 240 -16.57 -26.02 2.60
CA ALA A 240 -17.21 -26.23 3.89
C ALA A 240 -16.99 -27.68 4.38
N GLY A 241 -17.36 -27.97 5.63
CA GLY A 241 -17.57 -29.34 6.07
C GLY A 241 -18.64 -30.05 5.20
N PRO A 242 -18.53 -31.36 4.94
CA PRO A 242 -19.53 -32.10 4.18
C PRO A 242 -20.77 -32.42 5.02
N LEU A 243 -21.90 -32.58 4.35
CA LEU A 243 -23.10 -33.22 4.87
C LEU A 243 -22.84 -34.71 5.13
N SER A 244 -23.52 -35.32 6.10
CA SER A 244 -23.42 -36.76 6.37
C SER A 244 -24.18 -37.63 5.37
N VAL A 245 -25.14 -37.06 4.64
CA VAL A 245 -25.89 -37.72 3.57
C VAL A 245 -25.96 -36.85 2.31
N PRO A 246 -25.59 -37.37 1.11
CA PRO A 246 -25.69 -36.62 -0.13
C PRO A 246 -27.16 -36.38 -0.51
N ARG A 247 -27.52 -35.11 -0.75
CA ARG A 247 -28.92 -34.66 -0.90
C ARG A 247 -29.08 -33.60 -2.00
N THR A 248 -30.06 -33.78 -2.86
CA THR A 248 -30.53 -32.78 -3.84
C THR A 248 -32.01 -32.46 -3.60
N LEU A 249 -32.51 -31.30 -4.05
CA LEU A 249 -33.89 -30.83 -3.76
C LEU A 249 -34.23 -30.77 -2.25
N ALA A 250 -33.21 -30.50 -1.42
CA ALA A 250 -33.36 -30.22 0.00
C ALA A 250 -33.77 -28.75 0.22
N SER A 251 -34.26 -28.43 1.42
CA SER A 251 -34.47 -27.05 1.86
C SER A 251 -33.36 -26.62 2.83
N ALA A 252 -33.08 -25.32 2.91
CA ALA A 252 -32.24 -24.75 3.97
C ALA A 252 -32.82 -23.46 4.55
N ALA A 253 -32.52 -23.20 5.82
CA ALA A 253 -32.94 -21.99 6.52
C ALA A 253 -31.87 -21.59 7.55
N LEU A 254 -31.60 -20.29 7.66
CA LEU A 254 -30.83 -19.74 8.78
C LEU A 254 -31.66 -19.88 10.08
N LEU A 255 -31.02 -20.24 11.18
CA LEU A 255 -31.61 -20.30 12.52
C LEU A 255 -31.26 -19.07 13.34
N LEU A 256 -32.04 -18.78 14.39
CA LEU A 256 -31.82 -17.60 15.23
C LEU A 256 -30.55 -17.65 16.09
N ASP A 257 -29.88 -18.80 16.24
CA ASP A 257 -28.54 -18.81 16.85
C ASP A 257 -27.48 -18.22 15.89
N GLY A 258 -27.64 -18.46 14.58
CA GLY A 258 -26.73 -18.08 13.50
C GLY A 258 -26.23 -19.26 12.66
N THR A 259 -26.64 -20.49 12.99
CA THR A 259 -26.37 -21.71 12.24
C THR A 259 -27.36 -21.88 11.07
N ALA A 260 -27.07 -22.76 10.11
CA ALA A 260 -27.96 -23.06 8.98
C ALA A 260 -28.48 -24.50 9.03
N LEU A 261 -29.80 -24.66 9.17
CA LEU A 261 -30.46 -25.97 9.04
C LEU A 261 -30.58 -26.35 7.56
N VAL A 262 -30.21 -27.58 7.22
CA VAL A 262 -30.47 -28.21 5.91
C VAL A 262 -31.31 -29.46 6.14
N ALA A 263 -32.47 -29.57 5.50
CA ALA A 263 -33.48 -30.59 5.79
C ALA A 263 -33.98 -31.32 4.55
N GLY A 264 -34.11 -32.65 4.66
CA GLY A 264 -34.66 -33.52 3.62
C GLY A 264 -33.87 -33.48 2.31
N GLY A 265 -34.60 -33.52 1.20
CA GLY A 265 -34.06 -33.77 -0.14
C GLY A 265 -34.10 -35.24 -0.50
N GLN A 266 -33.55 -35.59 -1.65
CA GLN A 266 -33.44 -36.97 -2.13
C GLN A 266 -31.97 -37.35 -2.38
N THR A 267 -31.65 -38.64 -2.23
CA THR A 267 -30.34 -39.22 -2.56
C THR A 267 -30.21 -39.49 -4.08
N THR A 268 -29.02 -39.91 -4.51
CA THR A 268 -28.76 -40.39 -5.89
C THR A 268 -29.64 -41.59 -6.31
N THR A 269 -30.24 -42.31 -5.37
CA THR A 269 -31.18 -43.42 -5.65
C THR A 269 -32.65 -42.98 -5.63
N SER A 270 -32.93 -41.67 -5.60
CA SER A 270 -34.28 -41.09 -5.43
C SER A 270 -35.01 -41.59 -4.18
N GLU A 271 -34.24 -41.81 -3.11
CA GLU A 271 -34.77 -42.03 -1.76
C GLU A 271 -34.95 -40.66 -1.11
N ASP A 272 -36.20 -40.28 -0.84
CA ASP A 272 -36.55 -39.08 -0.07
C ASP A 272 -36.04 -39.20 1.38
N LEU A 273 -35.52 -38.12 1.95
CA LEU A 273 -34.85 -38.09 3.25
C LEU A 273 -35.70 -37.46 4.36
N ASP A 274 -35.70 -38.07 5.54
CA ASP A 274 -36.19 -37.49 6.81
C ASP A 274 -35.08 -36.79 7.61
N SER A 275 -33.81 -37.11 7.32
CA SER A 275 -32.66 -36.52 8.00
C SER A 275 -32.52 -35.00 7.74
N ALA A 276 -32.10 -34.30 8.79
CA ALA A 276 -31.72 -32.89 8.74
C ALA A 276 -30.43 -32.66 9.54
N GLU A 277 -29.67 -31.64 9.14
CA GLU A 277 -28.33 -31.37 9.64
C GLU A 277 -28.15 -29.86 9.84
N VAL A 278 -27.43 -29.45 10.87
CA VAL A 278 -27.17 -28.03 11.18
C VAL A 278 -25.71 -27.70 10.90
N TYR A 279 -25.45 -26.72 10.04
CA TYR A 279 -24.13 -26.18 9.76
C TYR A 279 -23.79 -25.04 10.71
N ASP A 280 -22.66 -25.15 11.41
CA ASP A 280 -22.05 -24.05 12.15
C ASP A 280 -20.85 -23.47 11.38
N ALA A 281 -20.90 -22.15 11.14
CA ALA A 281 -19.87 -21.39 10.45
C ALA A 281 -18.59 -21.17 11.30
N ALA A 282 -18.69 -21.27 12.64
CA ALA A 282 -17.56 -21.09 13.54
C ALA A 282 -16.67 -22.36 13.63
N THR A 283 -17.27 -23.55 13.60
CA THR A 283 -16.56 -24.83 13.51
C THR A 283 -16.35 -25.35 12.09
N ASN A 284 -17.04 -24.77 11.09
CA ASN A 284 -17.08 -25.21 9.69
C ASN A 284 -17.50 -26.69 9.54
N ALA A 285 -18.57 -27.08 10.24
CA ALA A 285 -19.02 -28.47 10.31
C ALA A 285 -20.55 -28.58 10.27
N PHE A 286 -21.05 -29.66 9.65
CA PHE A 286 -22.43 -30.12 9.82
C PHE A 286 -22.55 -31.05 11.03
N THR A 287 -23.59 -30.85 11.83
CA THR A 287 -24.00 -31.75 12.90
C THR A 287 -25.37 -32.34 12.57
N PRO A 288 -25.51 -33.67 12.41
CA PRO A 288 -26.81 -34.29 12.18
C PRO A 288 -27.74 -34.13 13.39
N LEU A 289 -29.02 -33.82 13.13
CA LEU A 289 -30.02 -33.73 14.19
C LEU A 289 -30.41 -35.14 14.70
N PRO A 290 -30.57 -35.32 16.03
CA PRO A 290 -30.92 -36.63 16.61
C PRO A 290 -32.40 -37.00 16.42
N ALA A 291 -33.25 -36.03 16.09
CA ALA A 291 -34.67 -36.21 15.78
C ALA A 291 -34.90 -35.93 14.27
N PRO A 292 -35.27 -36.94 13.47
CA PRO A 292 -35.59 -36.73 12.05
C PRO A 292 -36.98 -36.08 11.88
N MET A 293 -37.28 -35.68 10.65
CA MET A 293 -38.62 -35.27 10.23
C MET A 293 -39.63 -36.43 10.36
N GLY A 294 -40.90 -36.11 10.59
CA GLY A 294 -41.99 -37.07 10.62
C GLY A 294 -42.38 -37.60 9.24
N THR A 295 -42.05 -36.88 8.16
CA THR A 295 -42.20 -37.36 6.77
C THR A 295 -40.89 -37.14 6.00
N ALA A 296 -40.27 -38.25 5.54
CA ALA A 296 -39.13 -38.20 4.62
C ALA A 296 -39.55 -37.55 3.28
N ARG A 297 -38.84 -36.50 2.83
CA ARG A 297 -39.32 -35.67 1.71
C ARG A 297 -38.26 -34.91 0.91
N SER A 298 -38.57 -34.63 -0.35
CA SER A 298 -37.82 -33.73 -1.24
C SER A 298 -38.73 -32.74 -1.98
N GLY A 299 -38.16 -31.65 -2.52
CA GLY A 299 -38.89 -30.65 -3.31
C GLY A 299 -39.98 -29.91 -2.52
N HIS A 300 -39.85 -29.88 -1.20
CA HIS A 300 -40.73 -29.24 -0.24
C HIS A 300 -40.34 -27.77 0.00
N LEU A 301 -41.28 -26.99 0.53
CA LEU A 301 -40.94 -25.70 1.14
C LEU A 301 -40.26 -25.97 2.48
N GLY A 302 -39.10 -25.37 2.73
CA GLY A 302 -38.52 -25.19 4.05
C GLY A 302 -38.17 -23.71 4.25
N VAL A 303 -38.73 -23.05 5.26
CA VAL A 303 -38.57 -21.60 5.47
C VAL A 303 -38.59 -21.24 6.95
N GLN A 304 -37.70 -20.34 7.39
CA GLN A 304 -37.76 -19.77 8.74
C GLN A 304 -38.99 -18.86 8.86
N LEU A 305 -39.80 -19.08 9.89
CA LEU A 305 -40.96 -18.26 10.19
C LEU A 305 -40.52 -16.92 10.81
N LEU A 306 -40.87 -15.80 10.15
CA LEU A 306 -40.62 -14.44 10.64
C LEU A 306 -41.27 -14.24 12.01
N ASP A 307 -40.67 -13.44 12.88
CA ASP A 307 -41.10 -13.22 14.27
C ASP A 307 -41.33 -14.50 15.10
N ASN A 308 -40.79 -15.66 14.70
CA ASN A 308 -41.02 -16.92 15.41
C ASN A 308 -39.75 -17.79 15.57
N GLY A 309 -38.88 -17.82 14.56
CA GLY A 309 -37.57 -18.47 14.63
C GLY A 309 -37.56 -19.97 14.31
N LYS A 310 -38.70 -20.66 14.38
CA LYS A 310 -38.86 -22.05 13.88
C LYS A 310 -38.74 -22.11 12.36
N VAL A 311 -38.51 -23.31 11.81
CA VAL A 311 -38.52 -23.56 10.36
C VAL A 311 -39.73 -24.41 10.00
N LEU A 312 -40.64 -23.89 9.18
CA LEU A 312 -41.76 -24.65 8.62
C LEU A 312 -41.27 -25.49 7.44
N VAL A 313 -41.62 -26.77 7.46
CA VAL A 313 -41.43 -27.73 6.37
C VAL A 313 -42.80 -28.18 5.86
N SER A 314 -43.12 -27.94 4.59
CA SER A 314 -44.46 -28.19 4.02
C SER A 314 -44.43 -28.65 2.56
N GLY A 315 -45.37 -29.53 2.19
CA GLY A 315 -45.52 -30.06 0.83
C GLY A 315 -44.34 -30.93 0.37
N GLY A 316 -44.13 -30.96 -0.95
CA GLY A 316 -43.10 -31.78 -1.61
C GLY A 316 -43.55 -33.21 -1.89
N THR A 317 -42.59 -34.08 -2.20
CA THR A 317 -42.79 -35.52 -2.44
C THR A 317 -42.22 -36.39 -1.33
N SER A 318 -42.88 -37.51 -1.04
CA SER A 318 -42.42 -38.61 -0.19
C SER A 318 -42.66 -39.95 -0.90
N GLY A 319 -41.63 -40.76 -1.07
CA GLY A 319 -41.66 -41.92 -1.97
C GLY A 319 -41.97 -41.53 -3.43
N GLY A 320 -41.60 -40.32 -3.83
CA GLY A 320 -41.98 -39.75 -5.13
C GLY A 320 -43.49 -39.46 -5.30
N GLN A 321 -44.28 -39.41 -4.23
CA GLN A 321 -45.71 -39.05 -4.25
C GLN A 321 -45.94 -37.75 -3.47
N LEU A 322 -46.83 -36.86 -3.93
CA LEU A 322 -47.09 -35.60 -3.22
C LEU A 322 -47.68 -35.85 -1.83
N VAL A 323 -47.16 -35.12 -0.84
CA VAL A 323 -47.66 -35.12 0.54
C VAL A 323 -48.24 -33.77 0.94
N PRO A 324 -49.38 -33.74 1.64
CA PRO A 324 -49.88 -32.52 2.29
C PRO A 324 -49.29 -32.32 3.68
N SER A 325 -48.58 -33.30 4.27
CA SER A 325 -48.11 -33.18 5.66
C SER A 325 -47.18 -31.98 5.85
N ALA A 326 -47.41 -31.19 6.88
CA ALA A 326 -46.51 -30.11 7.30
C ALA A 326 -46.03 -30.32 8.75
N GLU A 327 -44.83 -29.83 9.03
CA GLU A 327 -44.15 -29.97 10.32
C GLU A 327 -43.23 -28.76 10.56
N VAL A 328 -42.95 -28.45 11.82
CA VAL A 328 -42.07 -27.33 12.19
C VAL A 328 -40.87 -27.85 12.97
N TYR A 329 -39.66 -27.46 12.55
CA TYR A 329 -38.47 -27.62 13.37
C TYR A 329 -38.47 -26.55 14.47
N ASP A 330 -38.33 -26.99 15.71
CA ASP A 330 -38.24 -26.13 16.88
C ASP A 330 -36.82 -26.10 17.45
N PRO A 331 -36.05 -25.00 17.25
CA PRO A 331 -34.71 -24.84 17.82
C PRO A 331 -34.67 -24.93 19.35
N VAL A 332 -35.77 -24.59 20.04
CA VAL A 332 -35.86 -24.63 21.51
C VAL A 332 -35.87 -26.07 22.03
N THR A 333 -36.45 -27.02 21.27
CA THR A 333 -36.54 -28.44 21.64
C THR A 333 -35.62 -29.36 20.82
N GLY A 334 -34.98 -28.85 19.76
CA GLY A 334 -34.10 -29.62 18.87
C GLY A 334 -34.83 -30.69 18.04
N ALA A 335 -36.11 -30.50 17.74
CA ALA A 335 -36.99 -31.53 17.20
C ALA A 335 -38.03 -30.99 16.20
N PHE A 336 -38.46 -31.85 15.28
CA PHE A 336 -39.61 -31.59 14.41
C PHE A 336 -40.92 -31.94 15.11
N GLN A 337 -41.94 -31.11 14.92
CA GLN A 337 -43.28 -31.29 15.50
C GLN A 337 -44.33 -31.17 14.38
N PRO A 338 -45.26 -32.13 14.23
CA PRO A 338 -46.29 -32.08 13.19
C PRO A 338 -47.29 -30.96 13.47
N VAL A 339 -47.71 -30.27 12.42
CA VAL A 339 -48.73 -29.21 12.45
C VAL A 339 -49.91 -29.58 11.55
N ASP A 340 -50.90 -28.70 11.41
CA ASP A 340 -51.96 -28.88 10.42
C ASP A 340 -51.40 -28.89 8.99
N SER A 341 -52.16 -29.42 8.05
CA SER A 341 -51.71 -29.69 6.67
C SER A 341 -52.52 -28.88 5.64
N PRO A 342 -51.91 -28.33 4.58
CA PRO A 342 -52.66 -27.78 3.45
C PRO A 342 -53.70 -28.76 2.90
N VAL A 343 -54.85 -28.24 2.51
CA VAL A 343 -55.94 -28.99 1.88
C VAL A 343 -55.49 -29.58 0.55
N THR A 344 -54.58 -28.89 -0.16
CA THR A 344 -54.02 -29.36 -1.43
C THR A 344 -52.56 -29.79 -1.26
N ALA A 345 -52.30 -31.09 -1.40
CA ALA A 345 -50.93 -31.61 -1.52
C ALA A 345 -50.27 -31.04 -2.79
N ARG A 346 -49.11 -30.38 -2.63
CA ARG A 346 -48.49 -29.58 -3.68
C ARG A 346 -46.96 -29.58 -3.58
N ARG A 347 -46.29 -29.39 -4.72
CA ARG A 347 -44.85 -29.08 -4.82
C ARG A 347 -44.62 -27.87 -5.73
N LEU A 348 -43.43 -27.28 -5.65
CA LEU A 348 -42.97 -26.23 -6.58
C LEU A 348 -43.96 -25.03 -6.67
N PHE A 349 -44.48 -24.66 -5.50
CA PHE A 349 -45.41 -23.56 -5.28
C PHE A 349 -44.67 -22.31 -4.78
N GLY A 350 -45.22 -21.12 -5.05
CA GLY A 350 -44.66 -19.88 -4.52
C GLY A 350 -45.11 -19.66 -3.08
N ALA A 351 -44.22 -19.24 -2.19
CA ALA A 351 -44.55 -18.89 -0.81
C ALA A 351 -43.83 -17.62 -0.34
N ASN A 352 -44.51 -16.80 0.48
CA ASN A 352 -43.92 -15.64 1.14
C ASN A 352 -44.78 -15.19 2.33
N PHE A 353 -44.29 -14.28 3.16
CA PHE A 353 -44.98 -13.80 4.37
C PHE A 353 -45.81 -12.54 4.11
N PHE A 354 -46.65 -12.18 5.07
CA PHE A 354 -47.18 -10.81 5.19
C PHE A 354 -46.46 -10.06 6.33
N GLN A 355 -46.42 -8.73 6.22
CA GLN A 355 -45.90 -7.82 7.24
C GLN A 355 -47.04 -7.13 7.99
N LEU A 356 -46.73 -6.28 8.97
CA LEU A 356 -47.69 -5.50 9.76
C LEU A 356 -48.75 -4.80 8.87
N PRO A 357 -50.06 -4.87 9.21
CA PRO A 357 -50.65 -5.45 10.43
C PRO A 357 -51.04 -6.95 10.32
N TYR A 358 -50.47 -7.69 9.37
CA TYR A 358 -50.82 -9.09 9.06
C TYR A 358 -49.70 -10.09 9.40
N THR A 359 -48.88 -9.78 10.40
CA THR A 359 -47.82 -10.66 10.95
C THR A 359 -48.37 -11.99 11.45
N GLY A 360 -47.51 -13.02 11.53
CA GLY A 360 -47.92 -14.38 11.93
C GLY A 360 -48.56 -15.21 10.82
N ILE A 361 -48.43 -14.79 9.55
CA ILE A 361 -49.08 -15.42 8.40
C ILE A 361 -48.08 -15.66 7.26
N LEU A 362 -48.02 -16.90 6.79
CA LEU A 362 -47.33 -17.31 5.56
C LEU A 362 -48.37 -17.61 4.47
N LEU A 363 -48.18 -17.05 3.28
CA LEU A 363 -48.93 -17.35 2.06
C LEU A 363 -48.24 -18.48 1.25
N ALA A 364 -49.03 -19.41 0.71
CA ALA A 364 -48.62 -20.40 -0.28
C ALA A 364 -49.58 -20.39 -1.49
N THR A 365 -49.07 -20.30 -2.73
CA THR A 365 -49.87 -20.15 -3.94
C THR A 365 -49.47 -21.12 -5.05
N GLY A 366 -50.46 -21.71 -5.73
CA GLY A 366 -50.26 -22.55 -6.92
C GLY A 366 -49.32 -23.75 -6.71
N GLY A 367 -48.43 -24.00 -7.66
CA GLY A 367 -47.61 -25.21 -7.71
C GLY A 367 -48.29 -26.37 -8.44
N LEU A 368 -47.74 -27.58 -8.36
CA LEU A 368 -48.23 -28.75 -9.09
C LEU A 368 -49.05 -29.68 -8.18
N ASP A 369 -50.12 -30.22 -8.73
CA ASP A 369 -50.87 -31.35 -8.17
C ASP A 369 -50.27 -32.72 -8.56
N SER A 370 -50.92 -33.81 -8.14
CA SER A 370 -50.48 -35.19 -8.41
C SER A 370 -50.70 -35.67 -9.85
N ALA A 371 -51.27 -34.81 -10.71
CA ALA A 371 -51.35 -34.98 -12.15
C ALA A 371 -50.34 -34.07 -12.90
N GLU A 372 -49.39 -33.47 -12.18
CA GLU A 372 -48.43 -32.46 -12.67
C GLU A 372 -49.13 -31.24 -13.32
N THR A 373 -50.38 -30.97 -12.92
CA THR A 373 -51.17 -29.83 -13.40
C THR A 373 -50.94 -28.62 -12.49
N PRO A 374 -50.62 -27.43 -13.03
CA PRO A 374 -50.53 -26.21 -12.24
C PRO A 374 -51.84 -25.83 -11.56
N LEU A 375 -51.75 -25.49 -10.28
CA LEU A 375 -52.85 -25.08 -9.42
C LEU A 375 -53.06 -23.57 -9.47
N ALA A 376 -54.31 -23.13 -9.32
CA ALA A 376 -54.64 -21.75 -8.95
C ALA A 376 -54.86 -21.58 -7.44
N SER A 377 -55.07 -22.68 -6.69
CA SER A 377 -55.44 -22.58 -5.28
C SER A 377 -54.32 -22.00 -4.41
N SER A 378 -54.72 -21.14 -3.48
CA SER A 378 -53.82 -20.53 -2.50
C SER A 378 -54.33 -20.76 -1.08
N GLU A 379 -53.40 -20.95 -0.17
CA GLU A 379 -53.66 -21.27 1.24
C GLU A 379 -52.71 -20.43 2.11
N VAL A 380 -53.14 -20.11 3.33
CA VAL A 380 -52.32 -19.40 4.32
C VAL A 380 -52.12 -20.25 5.57
N PHE A 381 -50.96 -20.11 6.20
CA PHE A 381 -50.59 -20.77 7.45
C PHE A 381 -50.41 -19.75 8.56
N PHE A 382 -51.08 -19.98 9.70
CA PHE A 382 -51.03 -19.11 10.87
C PHE A 382 -50.05 -19.64 11.90
N TYR A 383 -49.27 -18.76 12.54
CA TYR A 383 -48.32 -19.13 13.59
C TYR A 383 -48.14 -17.96 14.59
N PRO A 384 -47.76 -18.23 15.84
CA PRO A 384 -47.63 -17.19 16.87
C PRO A 384 -46.32 -16.40 16.70
N THR A 385 -46.36 -15.10 16.95
CA THR A 385 -45.20 -14.20 16.83
C THR A 385 -44.67 -13.73 18.19
N LEU A 386 -43.39 -13.40 18.22
CA LEU A 386 -42.71 -12.60 19.22
C LEU A 386 -41.78 -11.63 18.50
N ARG A 387 -41.83 -10.35 18.84
CA ARG A 387 -40.87 -9.33 18.40
C ARG A 387 -40.62 -8.29 19.49
N SER A 388 -39.54 -7.54 19.34
CA SER A 388 -39.26 -6.31 20.09
C SER A 388 -39.76 -5.08 19.31
N ASP A 389 -39.91 -3.92 19.95
CA ASP A 389 -40.26 -2.67 19.25
C ASP A 389 -39.08 -2.07 18.47
N LYS A 390 -37.86 -2.55 18.72
CA LYS A 390 -36.61 -2.12 18.07
C LYS A 390 -35.64 -3.29 17.94
N ALA A 391 -34.70 -3.17 17.02
CA ALA A 391 -33.52 -4.03 16.99
C ALA A 391 -32.61 -3.83 18.20
N ASP A 392 -32.46 -2.57 18.60
CA ASP A 392 -31.29 -2.13 19.34
C ASP A 392 -31.64 -0.98 20.29
N TYR A 393 -31.16 -1.09 21.52
CA TYR A 393 -31.60 -0.28 22.66
C TYR A 393 -30.41 0.37 23.37
N ALA A 394 -30.56 1.61 23.82
CA ALA A 394 -29.52 2.24 24.63
C ALA A 394 -29.51 1.66 26.07
N PRO A 395 -28.36 1.67 26.77
CA PRO A 395 -28.29 1.37 28.20
C PRO A 395 -29.33 2.17 29.01
N GLY A 396 -30.20 1.47 29.74
CA GLY A 396 -31.34 2.05 30.48
C GLY A 396 -32.61 2.29 29.66
N GLU A 397 -32.68 1.90 28.38
CA GLU A 397 -33.88 1.98 27.56
C GLU A 397 -34.84 0.80 27.84
N ILE A 398 -36.16 1.04 27.76
CA ILE A 398 -37.20 0.03 27.99
C ILE A 398 -37.46 -0.72 26.68
N VAL A 399 -37.49 -2.05 26.76
CA VAL A 399 -37.81 -2.95 25.64
C VAL A 399 -39.29 -3.30 25.68
N THR A 400 -40.03 -3.01 24.61
CA THR A 400 -41.43 -3.44 24.46
C THR A 400 -41.50 -4.69 23.60
N LEU A 401 -41.80 -5.82 24.22
CA LEU A 401 -42.04 -7.09 23.54
C LEU A 401 -43.52 -7.22 23.17
N MET A 402 -43.79 -7.71 21.95
CA MET A 402 -45.11 -7.88 21.37
C MET A 402 -45.25 -9.25 20.72
N GLY A 403 -46.48 -9.74 20.57
CA GLY A 403 -46.78 -10.93 19.79
C GLY A 403 -48.25 -11.02 19.41
N GLU A 404 -48.54 -11.75 18.34
CA GLU A 404 -49.87 -12.09 17.80
C GLU A 404 -50.00 -13.61 17.61
N GLY A 405 -51.21 -14.10 17.28
CA GLY A 405 -51.42 -15.50 16.91
C GLY A 405 -51.35 -16.51 18.07
N TRP A 406 -51.29 -16.05 19.32
CA TRP A 406 -51.35 -16.91 20.51
C TRP A 406 -52.78 -17.34 20.82
N ARG A 407 -52.97 -18.35 21.69
CA ARG A 407 -54.35 -18.71 22.07
C ARG A 407 -55.01 -17.57 22.85
N PRO A 408 -56.22 -17.12 22.49
CA PRO A 408 -56.88 -16.03 23.18
C PRO A 408 -57.05 -16.30 24.68
N ASN A 409 -56.64 -15.33 25.52
CA ASN A 409 -56.60 -15.41 26.99
C ASN A 409 -55.57 -16.39 27.58
N GLU A 410 -54.61 -16.93 26.82
CA GLU A 410 -53.53 -17.74 27.40
C GLU A 410 -52.42 -16.89 28.03
N THR A 411 -51.84 -17.38 29.14
CA THR A 411 -50.67 -16.76 29.76
C THR A 411 -49.42 -17.08 28.94
N ILE A 412 -48.61 -16.07 28.64
CA ILE A 412 -47.32 -16.21 27.97
C ILE A 412 -46.23 -16.02 29.02
N ALA A 413 -45.37 -17.02 29.20
CA ALA A 413 -44.11 -16.85 29.91
C ALA A 413 -43.05 -16.37 28.91
N ILE A 414 -42.25 -15.37 29.27
CA ILE A 414 -41.19 -14.83 28.41
C ILE A 414 -39.87 -14.93 29.17
N ASN A 415 -38.95 -15.74 28.66
CA ASN A 415 -37.58 -15.84 29.17
C ASN A 415 -36.66 -15.05 28.24
N ILE A 416 -35.82 -14.17 28.80
CA ILE A 416 -34.85 -13.35 28.08
C ILE A 416 -33.47 -13.78 28.53
N HIS A 417 -32.72 -14.40 27.63
CA HIS A 417 -31.34 -14.83 27.86
C HIS A 417 -30.35 -13.79 27.30
N GLU A 418 -29.27 -13.52 28.04
CA GLU A 418 -28.31 -12.43 27.77
C GLU A 418 -26.91 -12.98 27.46
N SER A 419 -26.31 -12.56 26.35
CA SER A 419 -24.99 -13.07 25.91
C SER A 419 -23.81 -12.63 26.78
N SER A 420 -24.01 -11.79 27.81
CA SER A 420 -23.04 -11.52 28.87
C SER A 420 -22.80 -12.74 29.77
N GLY A 421 -23.81 -13.61 29.89
CA GLY A 421 -23.86 -14.70 30.87
C GLY A 421 -24.58 -14.34 32.18
N ASP A 422 -25.29 -13.21 32.22
CA ASP A 422 -26.16 -12.83 33.34
C ASP A 422 -27.39 -13.74 33.48
N PRO A 423 -28.03 -13.81 34.67
CA PRO A 423 -29.15 -14.72 34.90
C PRO A 423 -30.41 -14.29 34.13
N ASP A 424 -30.99 -15.21 33.35
CA ASP A 424 -32.15 -14.92 32.49
C ASP A 424 -33.27 -14.14 33.19
N THR A 425 -33.74 -13.06 32.57
CA THR A 425 -34.91 -12.34 33.04
C THR A 425 -36.18 -13.07 32.62
N ASN A 426 -37.09 -13.30 33.57
CA ASN A 426 -38.33 -14.06 33.35
C ASN A 426 -39.55 -13.18 33.63
N LEU A 427 -40.38 -12.96 32.61
CA LEU A 427 -41.54 -12.07 32.58
C LEU A 427 -42.82 -12.82 32.22
N THR A 428 -43.97 -12.17 32.38
CA THR A 428 -45.27 -12.73 31.98
C THR A 428 -46.12 -11.73 31.19
N ALA A 429 -46.82 -12.22 30.19
CA ALA A 429 -47.90 -11.52 29.51
C ALA A 429 -49.16 -12.39 29.48
N THR A 430 -50.27 -11.85 28.99
CA THR A 430 -51.49 -12.61 28.69
C THR A 430 -51.97 -12.18 27.32
N ALA A 431 -52.19 -13.14 26.43
CA ALA A 431 -52.75 -12.90 25.12
C ALA A 431 -54.21 -12.44 25.25
N ASP A 432 -54.62 -11.43 24.48
CA ASP A 432 -55.95 -10.86 24.55
C ASP A 432 -57.01 -11.70 23.80
N ALA A 433 -58.18 -11.12 23.53
CA ALA A 433 -59.24 -11.81 22.79
C ALA A 433 -58.92 -12.09 21.30
N SER A 434 -57.86 -11.48 20.75
CA SER A 434 -57.33 -11.69 19.40
C SER A 434 -56.02 -12.51 19.38
N GLY A 435 -55.56 -13.00 20.54
CA GLY A 435 -54.28 -13.69 20.62
C GLY A 435 -53.06 -12.76 20.60
N ALA A 436 -53.26 -11.46 20.84
CA ALA A 436 -52.18 -10.46 20.84
C ALA A 436 -51.74 -10.10 22.27
N PHE A 437 -50.46 -9.79 22.48
CA PHE A 437 -49.95 -9.30 23.77
C PHE A 437 -48.90 -8.19 23.62
N THR A 438 -48.67 -7.47 24.73
CA THR A 438 -47.54 -6.55 24.89
C THR A 438 -47.00 -6.65 26.32
N ASN A 439 -45.68 -6.57 26.49
CA ASN A 439 -45.00 -6.43 27.78
C ASN A 439 -43.86 -5.40 27.64
N SER A 440 -43.76 -4.47 28.59
CA SER A 440 -42.72 -3.41 28.62
C SER A 440 -42.02 -3.36 29.98
N GLU A 441 -41.85 -4.52 30.62
CA GLU A 441 -41.23 -4.66 31.95
C GLU A 441 -39.70 -4.84 31.88
N PHE A 442 -39.15 -5.17 30.70
CA PHE A 442 -37.70 -5.30 30.51
C PHE A 442 -37.03 -3.94 30.24
N GLN A 443 -35.84 -3.75 30.81
CA GLN A 443 -35.03 -2.55 30.64
C GLN A 443 -33.56 -2.96 30.52
N ILE A 444 -32.85 -2.44 29.51
CA ILE A 444 -31.42 -2.70 29.32
C ILE A 444 -30.62 -2.19 30.53
N ASN A 445 -29.57 -2.90 30.94
CA ASN A 445 -28.74 -2.50 32.08
C ASN A 445 -28.23 -1.03 31.94
N PRO A 446 -28.58 -0.11 32.86
CA PRO A 446 -28.24 1.31 32.75
C PRO A 446 -26.79 1.67 33.10
N ASP A 447 -26.01 0.77 33.70
CA ASP A 447 -24.67 1.07 34.23
C ASP A 447 -23.54 1.11 33.17
N ARG A 448 -23.80 0.56 31.97
CA ARG A 448 -22.87 0.41 30.85
C ARG A 448 -21.70 -0.58 31.04
N SER A 449 -21.75 -1.55 31.97
CA SER A 449 -20.77 -2.65 31.92
C SER A 449 -20.93 -3.50 30.66
N ASP A 450 -22.17 -3.67 30.20
CA ASP A 450 -22.57 -4.76 29.32
C ASP A 450 -23.10 -4.21 27.99
N ILE A 451 -22.29 -3.43 27.27
CA ILE A 451 -22.64 -2.88 25.95
C ILE A 451 -22.26 -3.87 24.84
N GLY A 452 -23.18 -4.13 23.91
CA GLY A 452 -23.00 -5.10 22.81
C GLY A 452 -23.50 -6.50 23.15
N VAL A 453 -24.35 -6.62 24.16
CA VAL A 453 -25.08 -7.83 24.51
C VAL A 453 -26.10 -8.15 23.42
N ARG A 454 -26.29 -9.45 23.20
CA ARG A 454 -27.35 -10.02 22.36
C ARG A 454 -28.36 -10.70 23.27
N PHE A 455 -29.59 -10.25 23.17
CA PHE A 455 -30.72 -10.78 23.91
C PHE A 455 -31.45 -11.80 23.03
N LEU A 456 -31.78 -12.96 23.59
CA LEU A 456 -32.65 -13.96 22.97
C LEU A 456 -33.90 -14.09 23.85
N ALA A 457 -34.99 -13.48 23.41
CA ALA A 457 -36.29 -13.62 24.07
C ALA A 457 -37.01 -14.85 23.51
N THR A 458 -37.51 -15.71 24.40
CA THR A 458 -38.30 -16.91 24.10
C THR A 458 -39.63 -16.82 24.82
N ALA A 459 -40.71 -16.60 24.06
CA ALA A 459 -42.08 -16.65 24.55
C ALA A 459 -42.59 -18.09 24.52
N THR A 460 -43.35 -18.49 25.56
CA THR A 460 -43.94 -19.83 25.71
C THR A 460 -45.39 -19.72 26.20
N GLY A 461 -46.34 -20.16 25.38
CA GLY A 461 -47.76 -20.22 25.74
C GLY A 461 -48.02 -21.31 26.77
N GLN A 462 -48.49 -20.94 27.96
CA GLN A 462 -48.64 -21.87 29.09
C GLN A 462 -49.80 -22.86 28.91
N ALA A 463 -50.77 -22.59 28.02
CA ALA A 463 -51.88 -23.49 27.73
C ALA A 463 -51.70 -24.23 26.39
N SER A 464 -50.93 -23.66 25.45
CA SER A 464 -50.66 -24.25 24.15
C SER A 464 -49.37 -25.05 24.07
N GLY A 465 -48.35 -24.73 24.88
CA GLY A 465 -47.02 -25.33 24.83
C GLY A 465 -46.14 -24.82 23.69
N TRP A 466 -46.67 -23.95 22.82
CA TRP A 466 -45.93 -23.41 21.68
C TRP A 466 -44.98 -22.30 22.09
N THR A 467 -43.92 -22.12 21.29
CA THR A 467 -42.93 -21.06 21.49
C THR A 467 -42.71 -20.22 20.24
N ALA A 468 -42.25 -18.98 20.46
CA ALA A 468 -41.77 -18.05 19.45
C ALA A 468 -40.53 -17.34 20.01
N GLN A 469 -39.57 -16.99 19.16
CA GLN A 469 -38.30 -16.39 19.56
C GLN A 469 -38.01 -15.09 18.79
N ALA A 470 -37.40 -14.13 19.50
CA ALA A 470 -36.95 -12.85 18.96
C ALA A 470 -35.54 -12.53 19.44
N ARG A 471 -34.83 -11.70 18.66
CA ARG A 471 -33.51 -11.15 19.02
C ARG A 471 -33.53 -9.63 19.00
N PHE A 472 -32.82 -9.05 19.96
CA PHE A 472 -32.48 -7.63 20.00
C PHE A 472 -31.11 -7.46 20.68
N THR A 473 -30.59 -6.24 20.69
CA THR A 473 -29.24 -5.90 21.18
C THR A 473 -29.21 -4.58 21.95
N ASP A 474 -28.06 -4.28 22.57
CA ASP A 474 -27.69 -2.96 23.06
C ASP A 474 -26.32 -2.50 22.50
N ASN A 475 -26.12 -2.73 21.20
CA ASN A 475 -24.90 -2.37 20.51
C ASN A 475 -24.59 -0.87 20.71
N PRO A 476 -23.29 -0.50 20.70
CA PRO A 476 -22.92 0.90 20.68
C PRO A 476 -23.38 1.52 19.36
N LYS A 477 -24.53 2.21 19.37
CA LYS A 477 -25.16 2.84 18.21
C LYS A 477 -24.18 3.75 17.49
N ARG A 478 -23.75 3.34 16.28
CA ARG A 478 -22.58 3.91 15.63
C ARG A 478 -22.76 4.11 14.12
N ILE A 479 -22.31 5.25 13.63
CA ILE A 479 -22.02 5.45 12.21
C ILE A 479 -20.52 5.16 12.02
N THR A 480 -20.20 4.26 11.10
CA THR A 480 -18.81 3.95 10.73
C THR A 480 -18.53 4.40 9.31
N GLY A 481 -17.25 4.55 8.97
CA GLY A 481 -16.81 4.47 7.58
C GLY A 481 -15.65 3.50 7.44
N LYS A 482 -15.59 2.83 6.29
CA LYS A 482 -14.74 1.68 5.94
C LYS A 482 -14.34 1.77 4.46
N ASP A 483 -13.59 0.80 3.95
CA ASP A 483 -13.19 0.65 2.55
C ASP A 483 -12.70 1.96 1.91
N HIS A 484 -11.68 2.55 2.54
CA HIS A 484 -11.19 3.88 2.18
C HIS A 484 -10.26 3.82 0.98
N GLU A 485 -10.84 3.84 -0.22
CA GLU A 485 -10.14 3.66 -1.49
C GLU A 485 -9.69 4.99 -2.13
N GLY A 486 -8.55 4.94 -2.80
CA GLY A 486 -8.13 5.99 -3.74
C GLY A 486 -8.25 5.52 -5.19
N GLN A 487 -8.55 6.46 -6.09
CA GLN A 487 -8.52 6.19 -7.53
C GLN A 487 -7.07 6.05 -8.00
N LYS A 488 -6.73 5.02 -8.79
CA LYS A 488 -5.38 4.86 -9.37
C LYS A 488 -5.32 5.46 -10.77
N LYS A 489 -4.13 5.89 -11.21
CA LYS A 489 -3.82 6.17 -12.63
C LYS A 489 -3.06 4.99 -13.26
N VAL A 490 -3.37 4.73 -14.53
CA VAL A 490 -2.63 3.80 -15.41
C VAL A 490 -2.36 4.51 -16.72
N GLY A 491 -1.08 4.80 -17.02
CA GLY A 491 -0.69 5.60 -18.18
C GLY A 491 -1.15 7.06 -18.10
N GLY A 492 -1.33 7.59 -16.87
CA GLY A 492 -1.88 8.93 -16.62
C GLY A 492 -3.41 9.02 -16.69
N VAL A 493 -4.12 7.99 -17.16
CA VAL A 493 -5.59 7.93 -17.19
C VAL A 493 -6.10 7.31 -15.89
N PRO A 494 -7.16 7.83 -15.25
CA PRO A 494 -7.76 7.20 -14.08
C PRO A 494 -8.41 5.85 -14.42
N ASP A 495 -8.13 4.81 -13.62
CA ASP A 495 -8.53 3.42 -13.86
C ASP A 495 -9.08 2.79 -12.55
N GLY A 496 -10.35 3.03 -12.23
CA GLY A 496 -10.98 2.43 -11.04
C GLY A 496 -10.35 2.82 -9.69
N TYR A 497 -10.82 2.17 -8.63
CA TYR A 497 -10.45 2.43 -7.22
C TYR A 497 -9.70 1.25 -6.61
N THR A 498 -8.91 1.51 -5.56
CA THR A 498 -8.14 0.48 -4.84
C THR A 498 -7.96 0.84 -3.36
N ASN A 499 -7.94 -0.18 -2.50
CA ASN A 499 -7.57 -0.09 -1.08
C ASN A 499 -6.04 -0.06 -0.85
N GLY A 500 -5.23 -0.08 -1.92
CA GLY A 500 -3.76 -0.09 -1.85
C GLY A 500 -3.11 1.07 -2.62
N ASN A 501 -1.88 0.86 -3.08
CA ASN A 501 -1.03 1.90 -3.67
C ASN A 501 -1.67 2.68 -4.84
N VAL A 502 -1.91 3.98 -4.63
CA VAL A 502 -2.34 4.92 -5.68
C VAL A 502 -1.13 5.44 -6.43
N THR A 503 -0.93 4.96 -7.67
CA THR A 503 0.29 5.23 -8.46
C THR A 503 0.08 6.31 -9.51
N GLN A 504 1.17 6.96 -9.95
CA GLN A 504 1.24 7.87 -11.13
C GLN A 504 0.53 9.23 -10.99
N TYR A 505 0.63 9.88 -9.83
CA TYR A 505 0.18 11.27 -9.62
C TYR A 505 1.36 12.22 -9.38
N THR A 506 1.21 13.50 -9.72
CA THR A 506 2.23 14.56 -9.64
C THR A 506 1.77 15.77 -8.83
N GLU A 507 2.68 16.71 -8.50
CA GLU A 507 2.32 18.01 -7.91
C GLU A 507 1.18 18.69 -8.69
N GLY A 508 0.21 19.28 -7.98
CA GLY A 508 -0.98 19.90 -8.56
C GLY A 508 -2.09 18.95 -9.07
N ASP A 509 -1.87 17.63 -9.13
CA ASP A 509 -2.94 16.69 -9.50
C ASP A 509 -4.09 16.69 -8.48
N THR A 510 -5.32 16.49 -8.95
CA THR A 510 -6.45 16.12 -8.08
C THR A 510 -6.68 14.62 -8.08
N ILE A 511 -6.71 14.03 -6.88
CA ILE A 511 -6.97 12.61 -6.63
C ILE A 511 -8.43 12.48 -6.15
N ASN A 512 -9.16 11.53 -6.74
CA ASN A 512 -10.48 11.13 -6.25
C ASN A 512 -10.31 10.02 -5.21
N PHE A 513 -10.97 10.17 -4.08
CA PHE A 513 -11.03 9.21 -2.98
C PHE A 513 -12.49 8.86 -2.71
N ARG A 514 -12.72 7.71 -2.07
CA ARG A 514 -14.04 7.34 -1.57
C ARG A 514 -13.94 6.46 -0.34
N PHE A 515 -14.98 6.47 0.48
CA PHE A 515 -15.15 5.51 1.57
C PHE A 515 -16.60 5.04 1.66
N THR A 516 -16.77 3.83 2.19
CA THR A 516 -18.07 3.22 2.47
C THR A 516 -18.50 3.64 3.88
N LEU A 517 -19.49 4.53 4.01
CA LEU A 517 -20.25 4.66 5.26
C LEU A 517 -21.06 3.38 5.51
N GLU A 518 -21.09 2.91 6.75
CA GLU A 518 -22.00 1.86 7.22
C GLU A 518 -22.57 2.33 8.57
N ALA A 519 -23.87 2.67 8.58
CA ALA A 519 -24.63 2.92 9.80
C ALA A 519 -25.28 1.61 10.26
N THR A 520 -24.54 0.87 11.10
CA THR A 520 -24.99 -0.37 11.73
C THR A 520 -25.89 -0.03 12.91
N HIS A 521 -27.21 -0.03 12.69
CA HIS A 521 -28.24 0.12 13.72
C HIS A 521 -28.08 1.39 14.59
N GLY A 522 -27.45 2.42 14.00
CA GLY A 522 -26.91 3.59 14.69
C GLY A 522 -27.90 4.75 14.89
N PRO A 523 -27.42 5.91 15.36
CA PRO A 523 -28.22 7.13 15.31
C PRO A 523 -28.46 7.53 13.85
N SER A 524 -29.60 8.18 13.56
CA SER A 524 -29.87 8.71 12.22
C SER A 524 -28.88 9.79 11.80
N SER A 525 -28.21 10.45 12.75
CA SER A 525 -27.15 11.43 12.48
C SER A 525 -25.97 11.33 13.44
N GLY A 526 -24.79 11.75 12.97
CA GLY A 526 -23.55 11.73 13.74
C GLY A 526 -22.41 12.45 13.01
N LYS A 527 -21.30 12.65 13.72
CA LYS A 527 -20.09 13.26 13.16
C LYS A 527 -19.00 12.22 12.93
N LEU A 528 -18.30 12.34 11.81
CA LEU A 528 -17.19 11.47 11.44
C LEU A 528 -15.95 12.30 11.09
N GLU A 529 -14.84 12.04 11.78
CA GLU A 529 -13.57 12.72 11.52
C GLU A 529 -12.77 11.96 10.46
N VAL A 530 -12.59 12.54 9.27
CA VAL A 530 -11.60 12.10 8.28
C VAL A 530 -10.25 12.70 8.66
N ARG A 531 -9.43 11.90 9.36
CA ARG A 531 -8.08 12.28 9.78
C ARG A 531 -7.06 11.86 8.72
N PHE A 532 -6.18 12.76 8.34
CA PHE A 532 -5.05 12.53 7.44
C PHE A 532 -3.75 12.72 8.22
N THR A 533 -2.91 11.70 8.28
CA THR A 533 -1.57 11.78 8.89
C THR A 533 -0.49 11.28 7.94
N GLY A 534 0.69 11.90 8.03
CA GLY A 534 1.94 11.34 7.50
C GLY A 534 2.66 10.48 8.54
N ASP A 535 3.36 9.43 8.10
CA ASP A 535 3.98 8.41 8.97
C ASP A 535 4.93 8.96 10.07
N ASP A 536 5.56 10.13 9.85
CA ASP A 536 6.51 10.75 10.77
C ASP A 536 5.94 11.94 11.58
N GLY A 537 4.72 12.37 11.26
CA GLY A 537 4.10 13.56 11.85
C GLY A 537 4.73 14.90 11.46
N THR A 538 5.58 14.97 10.41
CA THR A 538 6.28 16.21 10.04
C THR A 538 5.78 16.89 8.76
N CYS A 539 5.22 16.15 7.79
CA CYS A 539 4.76 16.72 6.53
C CYS A 539 3.41 16.16 6.02
N LEU A 540 2.64 17.00 5.33
CA LEU A 540 1.39 16.66 4.65
C LEU A 540 1.38 17.28 3.25
N PHE A 541 1.02 16.48 2.25
CA PHE A 541 1.41 16.68 0.85
C PHE A 541 0.31 17.33 -0.02
N PHE A 542 -0.75 17.85 0.59
CA PHE A 542 -1.93 18.35 -0.12
C PHE A 542 -2.00 19.88 -0.18
N ALA A 543 -2.40 20.40 -1.33
CA ALA A 543 -3.02 21.72 -1.42
C ALA A 543 -4.37 21.69 -0.68
N LYS A 544 -4.77 22.83 -0.13
CA LYS A 544 -5.84 22.93 0.88
C LYS A 544 -7.24 22.87 0.27
N ALA A 545 -7.58 21.71 -0.30
CA ALA A 545 -8.71 21.52 -1.21
C ALA A 545 -9.44 20.19 -0.98
N PHE A 546 -9.86 19.90 0.26
CA PHE A 546 -10.88 18.87 0.48
C PHE A 546 -12.19 19.31 -0.18
N THR A 547 -12.64 18.56 -1.18
CA THR A 547 -13.92 18.81 -1.86
C THR A 547 -14.81 17.58 -1.69
N LEU A 548 -15.93 17.74 -0.99
CA LEU A 548 -16.93 16.67 -0.89
C LEU A 548 -17.57 16.44 -2.27
N GLY A 549 -17.61 15.18 -2.71
CA GLY A 549 -18.14 14.76 -4.01
C GLY A 549 -19.56 14.21 -3.91
N THR A 550 -19.86 13.20 -4.72
CA THR A 550 -21.15 12.50 -4.69
C THR A 550 -21.28 11.59 -3.47
N VAL A 551 -22.48 11.58 -2.89
CA VAL A 551 -22.90 10.60 -1.87
C VAL A 551 -23.90 9.66 -2.53
N GLU A 552 -23.56 8.39 -2.66
CA GLU A 552 -24.32 7.37 -3.37
C GLU A 552 -24.81 6.31 -2.39
N ALA A 553 -26.12 6.03 -2.33
CA ALA A 553 -26.64 4.93 -1.52
C ALA A 553 -26.27 3.58 -2.15
N ILE A 554 -25.83 2.62 -1.33
CA ILE A 554 -25.63 1.22 -1.71
C ILE A 554 -26.79 0.38 -1.12
N SER A 555 -27.11 0.61 0.16
CA SER A 555 -28.27 0.03 0.85
C SER A 555 -28.92 1.04 1.79
N GLY A 556 -30.23 0.90 1.99
CA GLY A 556 -31.02 1.80 2.84
C GLY A 556 -31.23 3.21 2.26
N SER A 557 -31.61 4.16 3.11
CA SER A 557 -31.89 5.54 2.70
C SER A 557 -30.61 6.34 2.43
N GLN A 558 -30.59 7.14 1.36
CA GLN A 558 -29.44 7.98 1.02
C GLN A 558 -29.16 9.03 2.12
N PRO A 559 -27.95 9.06 2.73
CA PRO A 559 -27.61 10.08 3.70
C PRO A 559 -27.31 11.42 3.04
N THR A 560 -27.69 12.49 3.75
CA THR A 560 -27.04 13.79 3.58
C THR A 560 -25.70 13.77 4.30
N VAL A 561 -24.65 14.27 3.64
CA VAL A 561 -23.32 14.46 4.23
C VAL A 561 -22.86 15.88 3.92
N SER A 562 -22.26 16.57 4.89
CA SER A 562 -21.73 17.92 4.73
C SER A 562 -20.47 18.11 5.56
N VAL A 563 -19.56 18.99 5.13
CA VAL A 563 -18.40 19.37 5.94
C VAL A 563 -18.87 20.30 7.07
N ASP A 564 -18.74 19.84 8.31
CA ASP A 564 -19.02 20.61 9.52
C ASP A 564 -17.89 21.58 9.83
N SER A 565 -16.67 21.04 9.91
CA SER A 565 -15.49 21.77 10.31
C SER A 565 -14.22 21.12 9.75
N GLY A 566 -13.16 21.90 9.61
CA GLY A 566 -11.90 21.45 9.03
C GLY A 566 -11.05 22.61 8.54
N PRO A 567 -9.80 22.34 8.13
CA PRO A 567 -8.87 23.35 7.63
C PRO A 567 -9.39 23.97 6.33
N THR A 568 -9.75 25.26 6.39
CA THR A 568 -10.08 26.07 5.22
C THR A 568 -8.81 26.42 4.43
N ALA A 569 -9.00 26.95 3.21
CA ALA A 569 -7.92 27.14 2.22
C ALA A 569 -6.77 28.09 2.61
N THR A 570 -6.75 28.65 3.82
CA THR A 570 -5.71 29.56 4.31
C THR A 570 -4.60 28.88 5.10
N ASP A 571 -4.87 27.78 5.81
CA ASP A 571 -3.99 27.35 6.91
C ASP A 571 -3.11 26.15 6.52
N PHE A 572 -1.79 26.31 6.59
CA PHE A 572 -0.83 25.20 6.41
C PHE A 572 -0.71 24.39 7.71
N GLY A 573 -0.25 23.14 7.58
CA GLY A 573 -0.32 22.12 8.64
C GLY A 573 0.23 22.59 9.98
N THR A 574 -0.45 22.22 11.06
CA THR A 574 0.05 22.43 12.42
C THR A 574 1.28 21.55 12.67
N SER A 575 2.08 21.89 13.68
CA SER A 575 3.32 21.18 14.05
C SER A 575 3.10 19.79 14.70
N SER A 576 2.11 19.03 14.22
CA SER A 576 1.75 17.67 14.64
C SER A 576 1.56 16.70 13.48
N GLY A 577 1.54 17.17 12.22
CA GLY A 577 1.39 16.33 11.04
C GLY A 577 0.01 15.68 10.84
N GLU A 578 -1.01 16.15 11.58
CA GLU A 578 -2.41 15.70 11.43
C GLU A 578 -3.28 16.80 10.80
N TRP A 579 -4.09 16.41 9.82
CA TRP A 579 -5.17 17.18 9.21
C TRP A 579 -6.50 16.50 9.57
N VAL A 580 -7.53 17.24 9.98
CA VAL A 580 -8.83 16.64 10.33
C VAL A 580 -9.96 17.38 9.62
N VAL A 581 -10.78 16.65 8.87
CA VAL A 581 -12.04 17.13 8.29
C VAL A 581 -13.18 16.42 9.00
N VAL A 582 -14.05 17.18 9.65
CA VAL A 582 -15.24 16.67 10.32
C VAL A 582 -16.42 16.74 9.36
N LEU A 583 -17.07 15.60 9.15
CA LEU A 583 -18.28 15.48 8.35
C LEU A 583 -19.49 15.30 9.28
N ASP A 584 -20.50 16.15 9.10
CA ASP A 584 -21.86 15.86 9.56
C ASP A 584 -22.48 14.83 8.60
N ILE A 585 -23.06 13.77 9.16
CA ILE A 585 -23.78 12.73 8.43
C ILE A 585 -25.19 12.65 9.01
N ASN A 586 -26.20 12.58 8.14
CA ASN A 586 -27.60 12.46 8.54
C ASN A 586 -28.39 11.66 7.49
N PHE A 587 -28.78 10.44 7.88
CA PHE A 587 -29.67 9.54 7.15
C PHE A 587 -31.12 9.98 7.34
N ALA A 588 -31.86 10.16 6.23
CA ALA A 588 -33.20 10.73 6.25
C ALA A 588 -34.28 9.70 6.67
N GLY A 589 -34.32 9.33 7.95
CA GLY A 589 -35.35 8.46 8.51
C GLY A 589 -35.09 8.05 9.95
N THR A 590 -36.10 7.41 10.57
CA THR A 590 -35.90 6.53 11.73
C THR A 590 -35.70 5.12 11.21
N PHE A 591 -34.50 4.55 11.37
CA PHE A 591 -34.22 3.16 10.94
C PHE A 591 -35.16 2.17 11.62
N GLY A 592 -35.74 1.27 10.84
CA GLY A 592 -36.45 0.09 11.35
C GLY A 592 -35.49 -1.01 11.82
N HIS A 593 -36.03 -2.08 12.42
CA HIS A 593 -35.26 -3.30 12.74
C HIS A 593 -34.83 -4.01 11.45
N ASP A 594 -35.76 -4.12 10.50
CA ASP A 594 -35.57 -4.80 9.21
C ASP A 594 -35.01 -3.90 8.09
N ASP A 595 -34.58 -2.66 8.41
CA ASP A 595 -33.81 -1.87 7.45
C ASP A 595 -32.42 -2.50 7.29
N PRO A 596 -31.98 -2.85 6.07
CA PRO A 596 -30.62 -3.35 5.88
C PRO A 596 -29.62 -2.27 6.31
N ASP A 597 -28.52 -2.71 6.94
CA ASP A 597 -27.41 -1.85 7.39
C ASP A 597 -27.18 -0.74 6.34
N ALA A 598 -27.33 0.53 6.74
CA ALA A 598 -27.47 1.62 5.77
C ALA A 598 -26.08 2.03 5.26
N ILE A 599 -25.76 1.57 4.05
CA ILE A 599 -24.44 1.69 3.45
C ILE A 599 -24.48 2.76 2.35
N ALA A 600 -23.56 3.72 2.40
CA ALA A 600 -23.45 4.77 1.40
C ALA A 600 -22.00 5.06 1.04
N ARG A 601 -21.70 5.22 -0.25
CA ARG A 601 -20.40 5.59 -0.77
C ARG A 601 -20.26 7.11 -0.77
N VAL A 602 -19.33 7.63 0.01
CA VAL A 602 -18.97 9.06 0.01
C VAL A 602 -17.72 9.23 -0.82
N ASN A 603 -17.88 9.81 -2.01
CA ASN A 603 -16.76 10.22 -2.85
C ASN A 603 -16.31 11.64 -2.41
N TYR A 604 -15.02 11.92 -2.46
CA TYR A 604 -14.44 13.24 -2.20
C TYR A 604 -13.11 13.40 -2.95
N THR A 605 -12.57 14.61 -3.03
CA THR A 605 -11.29 14.86 -3.73
C THR A 605 -10.30 15.64 -2.87
N LEU A 606 -9.01 15.47 -3.18
CA LEU A 606 -7.88 16.22 -2.65
C LEU A 606 -6.91 16.57 -3.78
N THR A 607 -6.36 17.78 -3.76
CA THR A 607 -5.34 18.23 -4.72
C THR A 607 -3.95 18.16 -4.09
N LEU A 608 -2.96 17.57 -4.77
CA LEU A 608 -1.56 17.53 -4.31
C LEU A 608 -0.94 18.92 -4.33
N SER A 609 -0.03 19.17 -3.39
CA SER A 609 0.62 20.47 -3.21
C SER A 609 1.73 20.70 -4.24
N ASP A 610 2.00 21.96 -4.56
CA ASP A 610 3.17 22.43 -5.35
C ASP A 610 4.51 22.33 -4.56
N GLN A 611 4.50 21.54 -3.50
CA GLN A 611 5.58 21.26 -2.55
C GLN A 611 5.62 19.75 -2.19
N ALA A 612 4.84 18.91 -2.87
CA ALA A 612 4.74 17.48 -2.55
C ALA A 612 6.01 16.68 -2.93
N GLY A 613 6.93 17.27 -3.71
CA GLY A 613 8.27 16.72 -3.92
C GLY A 613 9.27 17.02 -2.79
N ASP A 614 8.95 17.90 -1.83
CA ASP A 614 9.91 18.42 -0.84
C ASP A 614 9.87 17.70 0.53
N CYS A 615 9.07 16.64 0.70
CA CYS A 615 9.12 15.79 1.89
C CYS A 615 9.08 14.29 1.56
N ASN A 616 9.59 13.47 2.49
CA ASN A 616 10.18 12.17 2.15
C ASN A 616 9.37 11.00 2.72
N GLY A 617 8.80 10.16 1.84
CA GLY A 617 8.34 8.81 2.19
C GLY A 617 7.04 8.68 3.01
N SER A 618 6.18 9.69 3.12
CA SER A 618 4.89 9.50 3.82
C SER A 618 3.96 8.58 3.04
N SER A 619 3.55 7.47 3.63
CA SER A 619 2.25 6.88 3.32
C SER A 619 1.15 7.64 4.05
N GLN A 620 -0.02 7.74 3.43
CA GLN A 620 -1.16 8.44 4.01
C GLN A 620 -1.98 7.44 4.82
N HIS A 621 -2.24 7.78 6.09
CA HIS A 621 -3.25 7.09 6.89
C HIS A 621 -4.49 7.98 6.94
N SER A 622 -5.48 7.66 6.11
CA SER A 622 -6.85 8.11 6.35
C SER A 622 -7.43 7.30 7.50
N ARG A 623 -7.74 7.94 8.63
CA ARG A 623 -8.37 7.28 9.79
C ARG A 623 -9.69 7.94 10.13
N LEU A 624 -10.74 7.13 10.14
CA LEU A 624 -12.07 7.53 10.54
C LEU A 624 -12.23 7.28 12.04
N ASN A 625 -12.27 8.36 12.83
CA ASN A 625 -12.30 8.26 14.30
C ASN A 625 -13.67 7.79 14.80
N GLU A 626 -13.68 7.05 15.92
CA GLU A 626 -14.86 6.32 16.39
C GLU A 626 -15.74 7.11 17.36
N ALA A 627 -15.18 8.14 18.00
CA ALA A 627 -15.79 9.08 18.96
C ALA A 627 -17.13 8.64 19.63
N GLY A 628 -17.15 7.58 20.45
CA GLY A 628 -15.99 6.81 20.92
C GLY A 628 -16.33 5.44 21.53
N GLY A 629 -15.32 4.58 21.57
CA GLY A 629 -15.44 3.13 21.74
C GLY A 629 -15.45 2.44 20.36
N ASP A 630 -14.43 1.69 19.94
CA ASP A 630 -13.30 1.11 20.68
C ASP A 630 -12.01 1.00 19.82
N VAL A 631 -10.82 0.95 20.44
CA VAL A 631 -9.55 1.10 19.72
C VAL A 631 -9.08 -0.21 19.08
N LYS A 632 -9.54 -0.52 17.85
CA LYS A 632 -8.94 -1.53 16.96
C LYS A 632 -9.30 -1.39 15.47
N GLN A 633 -8.60 -0.51 14.74
CA GLN A 633 -8.57 -0.55 13.27
C GLN A 633 -7.62 -1.65 12.76
N THR A 634 -8.05 -2.91 12.85
CA THR A 634 -7.48 -3.99 12.03
C THR A 634 -7.95 -3.80 10.59
N GLY A 635 -7.05 -3.40 9.69
CA GLY A 635 -7.39 -3.15 8.28
C GLY A 635 -7.17 -1.73 7.78
N ALA A 636 -6.50 -0.85 8.55
CA ALA A 636 -5.89 0.36 7.99
C ALA A 636 -4.78 -0.05 7.01
N GLN A 637 -5.15 -0.32 5.76
CA GLN A 637 -4.18 -0.48 4.68
C GLN A 637 -3.67 0.91 4.32
N ASN A 638 -2.35 1.06 4.34
CA ASN A 638 -1.71 2.26 3.83
C ASN A 638 -2.18 2.47 2.38
N VAL A 639 -2.32 3.73 1.98
CA VAL A 639 -2.12 4.11 0.58
C VAL A 639 -0.69 4.66 0.50
N PRO A 640 0.35 3.83 0.30
CA PRO A 640 1.59 4.36 -0.21
C PRO A 640 1.30 4.71 -1.67
N VAL A 641 1.22 6.00 -1.98
CA VAL A 641 1.75 6.43 -3.27
C VAL A 641 3.12 5.76 -3.36
N PRO A 642 3.40 4.92 -4.37
CA PRO A 642 4.70 4.28 -4.45
C PRO A 642 5.77 5.36 -4.37
N ALA A 643 6.93 5.01 -3.85
CA ALA A 643 8.12 5.66 -4.36
C ALA A 643 8.19 5.34 -5.88
N ASN A 644 7.59 6.23 -6.69
CA ASN A 644 8.38 6.92 -7.71
C ASN A 644 9.67 7.26 -6.97
N GLN A 645 10.70 6.40 -7.15
CA GLN A 645 11.96 6.43 -6.42
C GLN A 645 12.35 7.88 -6.27
N ILE A 646 12.23 8.47 -5.07
CA ILE A 646 12.18 9.93 -4.96
C ILE A 646 13.46 10.43 -5.59
N ILE A 647 13.31 11.09 -6.74
CA ILE A 647 14.42 11.59 -7.52
C ILE A 647 14.81 12.86 -6.78
N GLU A 648 15.51 12.68 -5.68
CA GLU A 648 16.05 13.77 -4.87
C GLU A 648 16.98 14.53 -5.79
N LEU A 649 16.49 15.63 -6.36
CA LEU A 649 17.27 16.51 -7.22
C LEU A 649 18.37 17.09 -6.31
N PRO A 650 19.63 16.69 -6.53
CA PRO A 650 20.67 16.84 -5.52
C PRO A 650 20.85 18.30 -5.14
N ARG A 651 21.28 18.52 -3.90
CA ARG A 651 21.72 19.83 -3.44
C ARG A 651 23.24 19.90 -3.37
N ILE A 652 23.74 21.10 -3.62
CA ILE A 652 25.13 21.46 -3.46
C ILE A 652 25.20 22.42 -2.28
N THR A 653 25.70 21.93 -1.15
CA THR A 653 25.94 22.74 0.05
C THR A 653 27.36 23.28 -0.01
N VAL A 654 27.51 24.59 0.13
CA VAL A 654 28.81 25.26 0.16
C VAL A 654 28.99 25.91 1.53
N ILE A 655 30.03 25.50 2.25
CA ILE A 655 30.33 25.99 3.61
C ILE A 655 31.58 26.86 3.53
N LYS A 656 31.49 28.08 4.06
CA LYS A 656 32.60 29.04 4.09
C LYS A 656 33.21 29.15 5.48
N ASN A 657 34.40 28.57 5.66
CA ASN A 657 35.20 28.77 6.85
C ASN A 657 36.25 29.87 6.66
N ILE A 658 36.55 30.57 7.74
CA ILE A 658 37.51 31.68 7.78
C ILE A 658 38.42 31.56 9.00
N ASP A 659 39.73 31.51 8.75
CA ASP A 659 40.77 31.76 9.77
C ASP A 659 40.91 33.29 9.92
N ARG A 660 40.21 33.87 10.90
CA ARG A 660 40.01 35.33 11.06
C ARG A 660 41.17 36.08 11.71
N ASP A 661 42.09 35.39 12.38
CA ASP A 661 43.31 35.96 12.97
C ASP A 661 44.59 35.51 12.26
N GLY A 662 44.49 34.59 11.29
CA GLY A 662 45.60 34.14 10.45
C GLY A 662 46.45 33.05 11.10
N ASN A 663 45.98 32.40 12.17
CA ASN A 663 46.76 31.45 12.95
C ASN A 663 46.77 30.00 12.37
N GLY A 664 45.88 29.70 11.42
CA GLY A 664 45.68 28.38 10.82
C GLY A 664 44.42 27.63 11.30
N SER A 665 43.67 28.22 12.23
CA SER A 665 42.46 27.64 12.81
C SER A 665 41.21 28.20 12.14
N PHE A 666 40.61 27.40 11.26
CA PHE A 666 39.34 27.70 10.57
C PHE A 666 38.11 27.55 11.48
N ALA A 667 38.22 28.01 12.74
CA ALA A 667 37.23 27.85 13.80
C ALA A 667 36.09 28.89 13.78
N SER A 668 36.01 29.73 12.73
CA SER A 668 34.90 30.65 12.51
C SER A 668 34.42 30.57 11.06
N THR A 669 33.13 30.73 10.84
CA THR A 669 32.54 30.76 9.48
C THR A 669 32.44 32.18 8.96
N ALA A 670 32.11 32.34 7.67
CA ALA A 670 31.76 33.65 7.10
C ALA A 670 30.54 34.25 7.81
N ALA A 671 30.53 35.57 7.92
CA ALA A 671 29.34 36.32 8.31
C ALA A 671 28.35 36.36 7.14
N ALA A 672 27.08 36.62 7.45
CA ALA A 672 26.03 36.78 6.44
C ALA A 672 26.42 37.88 5.43
N GLY A 673 26.43 37.54 4.14
CA GLY A 673 26.80 38.45 3.06
C GLY A 673 28.29 38.77 2.91
N GLU A 674 29.20 38.15 3.68
CA GLU A 674 30.65 38.41 3.57
C GLU A 674 31.24 37.80 2.27
N PHE A 675 30.70 36.65 1.85
CA PHE A 675 31.03 35.95 0.61
C PHE A 675 29.76 35.60 -0.18
N CYS A 676 29.91 35.28 -1.46
CA CYS A 676 28.90 34.61 -2.27
C CYS A 676 29.53 33.55 -3.17
N PHE A 677 28.69 32.64 -3.66
CA PHE A 677 29.07 31.59 -4.60
C PHE A 677 28.12 31.58 -5.80
N SER A 678 28.65 31.30 -6.99
CA SER A 678 27.85 31.04 -8.19
C SER A 678 28.03 29.59 -8.66
N LEU A 679 26.95 29.02 -9.20
CA LEU A 679 26.93 27.71 -9.84
C LEU A 679 26.91 27.90 -11.37
N ASP A 680 27.87 27.30 -12.07
CA ASP A 680 28.04 27.34 -13.54
C ASP A 680 28.02 28.73 -14.18
N GLY A 681 28.49 29.74 -13.44
CA GLY A 681 28.50 31.14 -13.88
C GLY A 681 27.14 31.86 -13.75
N GLY A 682 26.17 31.24 -13.09
CA GLY A 682 24.89 31.86 -12.73
C GLY A 682 25.00 32.96 -11.67
N SER A 683 23.85 33.44 -11.18
CA SER A 683 23.78 34.49 -10.16
C SER A 683 24.48 34.08 -8.85
N CYS A 684 25.25 35.00 -8.27
CA CYS A 684 25.96 34.76 -7.02
C CYS A 684 25.00 34.78 -5.82
N VAL A 685 24.94 33.69 -5.06
CA VAL A 685 24.12 33.55 -3.85
C VAL A 685 25.01 33.81 -2.62
N ALA A 686 24.60 34.74 -1.77
CA ALA A 686 25.38 35.18 -0.62
C ALA A 686 25.31 34.22 0.58
N THR A 687 26.39 34.13 1.36
CA THR A 687 26.45 33.32 2.58
C THR A 687 25.42 33.77 3.62
N ASP A 688 24.83 32.81 4.32
CA ASP A 688 23.94 33.05 5.46
C ASP A 688 24.72 33.34 6.76
N SER A 689 24.01 33.46 7.89
CA SER A 689 24.60 33.71 9.21
C SER A 689 25.40 32.53 9.79
N SER A 690 25.36 31.36 9.17
CA SER A 690 26.24 30.22 9.46
C SER A 690 27.47 30.17 8.54
N GLY A 691 27.55 31.03 7.52
CA GLY A 691 28.56 30.99 6.47
C GLY A 691 28.24 29.99 5.35
N THR A 692 26.99 29.56 5.22
CA THR A 692 26.57 28.51 4.28
C THR A 692 25.80 29.10 3.09
N VAL A 693 25.88 28.42 1.95
CA VAL A 693 25.00 28.57 0.77
C VAL A 693 24.51 27.19 0.36
N VAL A 694 23.23 27.05 0.02
CA VAL A 694 22.68 25.78 -0.49
C VAL A 694 22.03 26.02 -1.84
N PHE A 695 22.53 25.37 -2.88
CA PHE A 695 21.87 25.26 -4.18
C PHE A 695 20.98 24.02 -4.14
N THR A 696 19.66 24.19 -4.24
CA THR A 696 18.68 23.10 -4.24
C THR A 696 18.18 22.80 -5.65
N LYS A 697 17.67 21.58 -5.86
CA LYS A 697 17.08 21.14 -7.12
C LYS A 697 18.03 21.25 -8.32
N VAL A 698 19.30 20.86 -8.11
CA VAL A 698 20.35 20.84 -9.15
C VAL A 698 20.13 19.65 -10.09
N SER A 699 20.57 19.78 -11.35
CA SER A 699 20.53 18.70 -12.35
C SER A 699 21.63 17.65 -12.12
N ASP A 700 21.53 16.52 -12.81
CA ASP A 700 22.59 15.50 -12.85
C ASP A 700 23.81 15.98 -13.64
N GLY A 701 25.01 15.80 -13.08
CA GLY A 701 26.27 16.03 -13.79
C GLY A 701 27.40 16.60 -12.93
N GLN A 702 28.30 17.32 -13.59
CA GLN A 702 29.38 18.06 -12.94
C GLN A 702 29.09 19.55 -13.02
N HIS A 703 29.08 20.20 -11.86
CA HIS A 703 28.73 21.60 -11.67
C HIS A 703 29.89 22.38 -11.07
N THR A 704 30.15 23.57 -11.62
CA THR A 704 31.30 24.42 -11.27
C THR A 704 30.90 25.51 -10.30
N ILE A 705 31.46 25.47 -9.09
CA ILE A 705 31.22 26.43 -8.02
C ILE A 705 32.36 27.45 -8.01
N THR A 706 32.03 28.73 -8.18
CA THR A 706 33.01 29.83 -8.14
C THR A 706 32.74 30.73 -6.94
N GLU A 707 33.78 31.05 -6.19
CA GLU A 707 33.71 31.94 -5.02
C GLU A 707 33.86 33.43 -5.39
N THR A 708 33.24 34.31 -4.60
CA THR A 708 33.51 35.75 -4.61
C THR A 708 33.38 36.36 -3.22
N GLN A 709 34.39 37.11 -2.75
CA GLN A 709 34.29 37.92 -1.53
C GLN A 709 33.47 39.19 -1.84
N LEU A 710 32.45 39.47 -1.03
CA LEU A 710 31.58 40.65 -1.19
C LEU A 710 31.94 41.78 -0.23
N VAL A 711 32.39 41.47 0.99
CA VAL A 711 32.69 42.46 2.04
C VAL A 711 34.15 42.37 2.45
N PHE A 712 34.91 43.43 2.18
CA PHE A 712 36.36 43.51 2.43
C PHE A 712 36.73 44.21 3.75
N THR A 713 35.76 44.75 4.49
CA THR A 713 36.00 45.57 5.68
C THR A 713 36.55 44.83 6.90
N GLN A 714 36.54 43.48 6.89
CA GLN A 714 37.17 42.65 7.93
C GLN A 714 38.56 42.12 7.53
N GLY A 715 39.01 42.41 6.30
CA GLY A 715 40.26 41.95 5.70
C GLY A 715 40.02 41.22 4.37
N THR A 716 41.10 41.00 3.63
CA THR A 716 41.13 40.10 2.46
C THR A 716 41.38 38.67 2.94
N TYR A 717 40.66 37.69 2.38
CA TYR A 717 40.88 36.28 2.71
C TYR A 717 41.12 35.45 1.44
N THR A 718 42.28 34.82 1.35
CA THR A 718 42.69 33.98 0.22
C THR A 718 42.34 32.51 0.45
N PHE A 719 41.96 31.79 -0.60
CA PHE A 719 41.72 30.35 -0.54
C PHE A 719 42.98 29.61 -0.11
N ASP A 720 42.86 28.84 0.97
CA ASP A 720 43.94 28.06 1.59
C ASP A 720 43.77 26.57 1.27
N SER A 721 42.56 26.06 1.53
CA SER A 721 42.26 24.64 1.37
C SER A 721 40.78 24.40 1.07
N GLY A 722 40.51 23.33 0.32
CA GLY A 722 39.17 22.86 0.01
C GLY A 722 39.00 21.40 0.42
N SER A 723 37.85 21.06 0.96
CA SER A 723 37.49 19.68 1.33
C SER A 723 36.00 19.45 1.13
N GLY A 724 35.55 18.19 1.04
CA GLY A 724 34.13 17.94 0.81
C GLY A 724 33.77 16.52 0.44
N THR A 725 32.46 16.24 0.42
CA THR A 725 31.88 15.06 -0.20
C THR A 725 31.48 15.41 -1.64
N ASN A 726 31.85 14.54 -2.58
CA ASN A 726 31.58 14.68 -4.02
C ASN A 726 32.05 15.99 -4.69
N CYS A 727 32.97 16.72 -4.04
CA CYS A 727 33.62 17.92 -4.56
C CYS A 727 35.11 17.68 -4.81
N THR A 728 35.62 18.11 -5.96
CA THR A 728 37.06 18.25 -6.24
C THR A 728 37.43 19.73 -6.40
N PHE A 729 38.56 20.15 -5.85
CA PHE A 729 38.98 21.56 -5.85
C PHE A 729 40.16 21.78 -6.80
N SER A 730 40.16 22.92 -7.50
CA SER A 730 41.23 23.38 -8.38
C SER A 730 41.45 24.88 -8.15
N GLY A 731 42.24 25.20 -7.12
CA GLY A 731 42.30 26.57 -6.58
C GLY A 731 40.96 26.98 -5.95
N SER A 732 40.59 28.25 -6.10
CA SER A 732 39.34 28.84 -5.57
C SER A 732 38.06 28.44 -6.31
N THR A 733 38.07 27.30 -7.00
CA THR A 733 36.95 26.75 -7.77
C THR A 733 36.77 25.29 -7.39
N ALA A 734 35.53 24.87 -7.14
CA ALA A 734 35.19 23.48 -6.87
C ALA A 734 34.30 22.91 -7.99
N THR A 735 34.55 21.66 -8.36
CA THR A 735 33.64 20.88 -9.21
C THR A 735 32.89 19.90 -8.32
N ALA A 736 31.60 20.15 -8.11
CA ALA A 736 30.69 19.21 -7.49
C ALA A 736 30.20 18.20 -8.54
N THR A 737 30.26 16.91 -8.25
CA THR A 737 29.64 15.88 -9.08
C THR A 737 28.41 15.37 -8.35
N VAL A 738 27.23 15.57 -8.93
CA VAL A 738 25.95 15.22 -8.31
C VAL A 738 25.07 14.42 -9.25
N ALA A 739 24.21 13.58 -8.67
CA ALA A 739 23.28 12.71 -9.40
C ALA A 739 22.03 12.47 -8.56
N SER A 740 20.88 12.51 -9.21
CA SER A 740 19.57 12.31 -8.62
C SER A 740 19.16 10.83 -8.57
N GLY A 741 18.22 10.52 -7.68
CA GLY A 741 17.74 9.16 -7.41
C GLY A 741 17.31 9.01 -5.95
N THR A 742 16.96 7.78 -5.53
CA THR A 742 16.39 7.43 -4.19
C THR A 742 17.13 7.96 -2.98
N THR A 743 18.38 8.36 -3.16
CA THR A 743 19.18 9.09 -2.21
C THR A 743 20.08 9.97 -3.07
N ALA A 744 19.91 11.28 -2.99
CA ALA A 744 20.70 12.22 -3.77
C ALA A 744 22.19 11.95 -3.55
N THR A 745 22.95 11.92 -4.64
CA THR A 745 24.41 12.11 -4.57
C THR A 745 24.66 13.60 -4.34
N ASP A 746 24.32 14.08 -3.15
CA ASP A 746 24.57 15.44 -2.67
C ASP A 746 26.07 15.74 -2.68
N ALA A 747 26.42 17.01 -2.91
CA ALA A 747 27.78 17.50 -2.71
C ALA A 747 27.84 18.51 -1.56
N THR A 748 28.89 18.42 -0.74
CA THR A 748 29.18 19.42 0.30
C THR A 748 30.60 19.93 0.13
N CYS A 749 30.76 21.15 -0.38
CA CYS A 749 32.05 21.75 -0.69
C CYS A 749 32.41 22.79 0.37
N ILE A 750 33.44 22.51 1.17
CA ILE A 750 33.95 23.39 2.22
C ILE A 750 35.11 24.20 1.68
N PHE A 751 34.96 25.52 1.62
CA PHE A 751 36.00 26.47 1.24
C PHE A 751 36.60 27.07 2.52
N ASN A 752 37.87 26.75 2.82
CA ASN A 752 38.61 27.38 3.89
C ASN A 752 39.44 28.54 3.30
N ASN A 753 39.14 29.78 3.70
CA ASN A 753 40.04 30.91 3.39
C ASN A 753 40.76 31.40 4.63
N LYS A 754 42.04 31.69 4.44
CA LYS A 754 42.92 32.26 5.45
C LYS A 754 42.96 33.77 5.29
N LYS A 755 42.91 34.50 6.41
CA LYS A 755 43.12 35.95 6.39
C LYS A 755 44.51 36.26 5.87
N THR A 756 44.58 36.99 4.77
CA THR A 756 45.83 37.55 4.28
C THR A 756 46.29 38.57 5.32
N ALA A 757 47.48 38.38 5.90
CA ALA A 757 48.04 39.37 6.82
C ALA A 757 48.17 40.71 6.09
N GLU A 758 47.93 41.84 6.78
CA GLU A 758 47.94 43.13 6.08
C GLU A 758 49.37 43.51 5.71
N GLN A 759 49.69 43.24 4.45
CA GLN A 759 50.99 43.35 3.85
C GLN A 759 51.49 44.81 3.87
N ALA A 760 52.62 45.06 4.53
CA ALA A 760 53.27 46.37 4.55
C ALA A 760 53.69 46.76 3.13
N LYS A 761 53.31 47.95 2.65
CA LYS A 761 53.52 48.40 1.27
C LYS A 761 54.93 49.00 1.12
N PRO A 762 55.92 48.26 0.56
CA PRO A 762 57.27 48.79 0.46
C PRO A 762 57.31 49.80 -0.68
N VAL A 763 58.03 50.89 -0.50
CA VAL A 763 58.39 51.77 -1.61
C VAL A 763 59.47 51.07 -2.42
N LEU A 764 59.06 50.56 -3.58
CA LEU A 764 59.94 50.07 -4.62
C LEU A 764 60.49 51.26 -5.43
N LYS A 765 61.81 51.32 -5.57
CA LYS A 765 62.51 52.17 -6.54
C LYS A 765 63.47 51.33 -7.34
N THR A 766 63.72 51.72 -8.58
CA THR A 766 64.67 51.08 -9.49
C THR A 766 65.99 51.84 -9.51
N GLN A 767 67.03 51.15 -9.99
CA GLN A 767 68.35 51.71 -10.25
C GLN A 767 68.98 50.96 -11.42
N ALA A 768 68.47 51.24 -12.62
CA ALA A 768 68.97 50.69 -13.87
C ALA A 768 70.41 51.15 -14.13
N THR A 769 71.17 50.27 -14.76
CA THR A 769 72.52 50.55 -15.24
C THR A 769 72.43 51.58 -16.36
N ALA A 770 72.71 52.86 -16.04
CA ALA A 770 72.43 54.00 -16.93
C ALA A 770 73.06 53.87 -18.33
N ALA A 771 74.28 53.32 -18.40
CA ALA A 771 74.94 52.97 -19.65
C ALA A 771 75.53 51.55 -19.56
N GLY A 772 75.24 50.73 -20.56
CA GLY A 772 75.71 49.36 -20.71
C GLY A 772 76.06 49.03 -22.16
N VAL A 773 76.05 47.75 -22.49
CA VAL A 773 76.86 47.20 -23.58
C VAL A 773 76.18 45.93 -24.14
N VAL A 774 75.89 45.82 -25.45
CA VAL A 774 75.30 44.61 -26.07
C VAL A 774 76.13 43.39 -25.71
N GLY A 775 75.53 42.25 -25.39
CA GLY A 775 76.28 41.04 -25.01
C GLY A 775 76.95 41.07 -23.63
N LEU A 776 76.83 42.18 -22.90
CA LEU A 776 76.97 42.27 -21.43
C LEU A 776 75.57 42.43 -20.82
N PRO A 777 75.31 41.96 -19.59
CA PRO A 777 74.11 42.35 -18.88
C PRO A 777 74.15 43.84 -18.52
N ILE A 778 73.09 44.57 -18.88
CA ILE A 778 72.60 45.68 -18.07
C ILE A 778 71.80 45.10 -16.91
N SER A 779 71.86 45.74 -15.75
CA SER A 779 71.03 45.39 -14.62
C SER A 779 70.03 46.48 -14.27
N ASP A 780 68.97 46.09 -13.58
CA ASP A 780 68.17 47.00 -12.77
C ASP A 780 67.98 46.38 -11.37
N THR A 781 68.05 47.23 -10.35
CA THR A 781 67.99 46.86 -8.94
C THR A 781 66.77 47.48 -8.28
N ALA A 782 65.85 46.62 -7.88
CA ALA A 782 64.69 46.94 -7.07
C ALA A 782 65.14 47.18 -5.63
N LEU A 783 65.24 48.45 -5.26
CA LEU A 783 65.42 48.94 -3.90
C LEU A 783 64.05 49.00 -3.22
N LEU A 784 63.71 47.97 -2.44
CA LEU A 784 62.51 47.98 -1.60
C LEU A 784 62.84 48.55 -0.23
N SER A 785 61.97 49.41 0.30
CA SER A 785 62.15 50.06 1.59
C SER A 785 60.80 50.37 2.26
N GLY A 786 60.74 50.30 3.60
CA GLY A 786 59.52 50.54 4.36
C GLY A 786 58.55 49.35 4.41
N GLY A 787 59.04 48.14 4.14
CA GLY A 787 58.30 46.91 4.44
C GLY A 787 58.39 46.51 5.92
N SER A 788 57.78 45.37 6.25
CA SER A 788 57.76 44.75 7.58
C SER A 788 58.66 43.52 7.63
N GLY A 789 59.44 43.39 8.71
CA GLY A 789 60.28 42.23 8.98
C GLY A 789 61.37 41.97 7.94
N THR A 790 61.69 40.70 7.73
CA THR A 790 62.63 40.25 6.70
C THR A 790 61.88 40.16 5.37
N LEU A 791 62.19 41.04 4.41
CA LEU A 791 61.56 40.99 3.08
C LEU A 791 61.86 39.66 2.38
N GLY A 792 60.83 38.87 2.13
CA GLY A 792 60.84 37.74 1.22
C GLY A 792 60.12 38.09 -0.08
N GLY A 793 59.50 37.09 -0.70
CA GLY A 793 58.79 37.29 -1.95
C GLY A 793 59.75 37.55 -3.11
N THR A 794 59.23 37.97 -4.26
CA THR A 794 60.01 38.02 -5.50
C THR A 794 59.78 39.28 -6.32
N VAL A 795 60.79 39.74 -7.05
CA VAL A 795 60.65 40.80 -8.07
C VAL A 795 60.83 40.19 -9.46
N THR A 796 59.89 40.48 -10.34
CA THR A 796 59.98 40.26 -11.78
C THR A 796 60.32 41.59 -12.45
N PHE A 797 61.35 41.61 -13.29
CA PHE A 797 61.75 42.78 -14.06
C PHE A 797 61.45 42.57 -15.53
N THR A 798 60.87 43.59 -16.17
CA THR A 798 60.55 43.57 -17.60
C THR A 798 61.29 44.71 -18.30
N ALA A 799 62.15 44.40 -19.26
CA ALA A 799 62.86 45.38 -20.07
C ALA A 799 62.20 45.51 -21.45
N PHE A 800 61.90 46.74 -21.87
CA PHE A 800 61.29 47.07 -23.15
C PHE A 800 62.28 47.86 -24.01
N GLY A 801 62.45 47.47 -25.28
CA GLY A 801 63.36 48.12 -26.21
C GLY A 801 63.88 47.19 -27.33
N PRO A 802 64.84 47.65 -28.14
CA PRO A 802 65.48 48.96 -28.06
C PRO A 802 64.53 50.09 -28.51
N ASN A 803 64.45 51.14 -27.71
CA ASN A 803 63.75 52.41 -27.92
C ASN A 803 62.21 52.37 -27.87
N ASP A 804 61.58 51.39 -27.19
CA ASP A 804 60.19 51.53 -26.74
C ASP A 804 60.14 52.61 -25.63
N SER A 805 59.29 53.63 -25.80
CA SER A 805 59.07 54.73 -24.85
C SER A 805 57.78 54.57 -24.03
N SER A 806 56.99 53.54 -24.32
CA SER A 806 55.68 53.26 -23.75
C SER A 806 55.64 52.03 -22.86
N CYS A 807 56.64 51.15 -22.96
CA CYS A 807 56.69 49.83 -22.32
C CYS A 807 55.43 49.00 -22.61
N SER A 808 54.92 49.08 -23.85
CA SER A 808 53.68 48.44 -24.28
C SER A 808 53.84 47.53 -25.49
N GLY A 809 55.02 47.52 -26.12
CA GLY A 809 55.41 46.49 -27.07
C GLY A 809 55.72 45.16 -26.40
N SER A 810 56.09 44.15 -27.19
CA SER A 810 56.64 42.90 -26.65
C SER A 810 57.91 43.18 -25.85
N ALA A 811 57.97 42.69 -24.60
CA ALA A 811 59.15 42.81 -23.76
C ALA A 811 60.39 42.21 -24.44
N ALA A 812 61.51 42.94 -24.41
CA ALA A 812 62.81 42.42 -24.85
C ALA A 812 63.38 41.39 -23.87
N PHE A 813 62.96 41.48 -22.61
CA PHE A 813 63.23 40.52 -21.55
C PHE A 813 62.18 40.63 -20.45
N THR A 814 61.83 39.49 -19.86
CA THR A 814 61.14 39.40 -18.57
C THR A 814 61.90 38.39 -17.73
N SER A 815 62.27 38.75 -16.50
CA SER A 815 62.94 37.81 -15.60
C SER A 815 61.98 36.72 -15.12
N SER A 816 62.53 35.61 -14.64
CA SER A 816 61.81 34.82 -13.64
C SER A 816 61.61 35.63 -12.36
N ALA A 817 60.75 35.15 -11.46
CA ALA A 817 60.53 35.75 -10.15
C ALA A 817 61.81 35.65 -9.28
N ILE A 818 62.51 36.77 -9.04
CA ILE A 818 63.79 36.82 -8.31
C ILE A 818 63.53 37.09 -6.83
N ALA A 819 63.93 36.20 -5.93
CA ALA A 819 63.73 36.39 -4.50
C ALA A 819 64.39 37.68 -3.97
N VAL A 820 63.66 38.45 -3.15
CA VAL A 820 64.21 39.65 -2.52
C VAL A 820 65.27 39.24 -1.49
N THR A 821 66.45 39.85 -1.58
CA THR A 821 67.52 39.69 -0.60
C THR A 821 67.37 40.76 0.48
N PRO A 822 67.13 40.43 1.76
CA PRO A 822 67.04 41.40 2.84
C PRO A 822 68.39 42.11 3.04
N THR A 823 68.37 43.44 3.20
CA THR A 823 69.59 44.22 3.49
C THR A 823 69.61 44.71 4.94
N ILE A 824 68.46 45.18 5.43
CA ILE A 824 68.12 45.44 6.83
C ILE A 824 66.62 45.14 7.02
N PRO A 825 66.10 44.96 8.25
CA PRO A 825 64.65 44.79 8.45
C PRO A 825 63.85 45.91 7.77
N GLY A 826 62.83 45.54 6.99
CA GLY A 826 62.00 46.43 6.20
C GLY A 826 62.60 46.93 4.88
N SER A 827 63.82 46.50 4.51
CA SER A 827 64.45 46.84 3.23
C SER A 827 65.13 45.63 2.58
N GLY A 828 65.19 45.63 1.26
CA GLY A 828 65.76 44.53 0.50
C GLY A 828 65.99 44.88 -0.95
N THR A 829 66.80 44.06 -1.59
CA THR A 829 67.22 44.22 -2.98
C THR A 829 66.96 42.97 -3.77
N ALA A 830 66.32 43.11 -4.92
CA ALA A 830 66.41 42.14 -6.01
C ALA A 830 67.07 42.85 -7.20
N THR A 831 67.84 42.11 -8.00
CA THR A 831 68.51 42.66 -9.19
C THR A 831 68.31 41.69 -10.35
N ALA A 832 67.69 42.14 -11.43
CA ALA A 832 67.69 41.40 -12.68
C ALA A 832 68.87 41.83 -13.56
N ASN A 833 69.37 40.87 -14.33
CA ASN A 833 70.39 41.08 -15.34
C ASN A 833 69.81 40.70 -16.70
N PHE A 834 69.81 41.64 -17.65
CA PHE A 834 69.38 41.43 -19.04
C PHE A 834 70.55 41.72 -19.97
N THR A 835 70.98 40.72 -20.74
CA THR A 835 72.02 40.86 -21.76
C THR A 835 71.38 41.25 -23.11
N PRO A 836 71.48 42.51 -23.56
CA PRO A 836 70.76 42.93 -24.76
C PRO A 836 71.50 42.47 -26.01
N GLY A 837 70.76 41.94 -26.98
CA GLY A 837 71.30 41.52 -28.29
C GLY A 837 71.51 42.67 -29.29
N THR A 838 70.95 43.85 -29.02
CA THR A 838 70.92 44.99 -29.95
C THR A 838 71.18 46.31 -29.21
N ALA A 839 71.90 47.23 -29.83
CA ALA A 839 72.24 48.53 -29.24
C ALA A 839 71.03 49.48 -29.25
N GLY A 840 70.91 50.34 -28.23
CA GLY A 840 69.81 51.28 -28.05
C GLY A 840 69.37 51.45 -26.60
N THR A 841 68.29 52.18 -26.39
CA THR A 841 67.73 52.47 -25.06
C THR A 841 66.78 51.35 -24.61
N TYR A 842 66.95 50.83 -23.41
CA TYR A 842 66.00 49.91 -22.78
C TYR A 842 65.38 50.54 -21.54
N ARG A 843 64.09 50.33 -21.34
CA ARG A 843 63.31 50.84 -20.21
C ARG A 843 62.81 49.68 -19.37
N TRP A 844 63.07 49.74 -18.09
CA TRP A 844 62.73 48.69 -17.13
C TRP A 844 61.41 48.99 -16.42
N ILE A 845 60.65 47.96 -16.10
CA ILE A 845 59.59 47.98 -15.09
C ILE A 845 59.92 46.88 -14.10
N ALA A 846 60.09 47.24 -12.82
CA ALA A 846 60.22 46.26 -11.75
C ALA A 846 58.86 46.01 -11.10
N SER A 847 58.53 44.75 -10.82
CA SER A 847 57.27 44.34 -10.20
C SER A 847 57.52 43.32 -9.10
N TYR A 848 57.41 43.78 -7.85
CA TYR A 848 57.43 42.95 -6.66
C TYR A 848 56.10 42.23 -6.48
N THR A 849 56.13 40.92 -6.25
CA THR A 849 54.95 40.08 -6.00
C THR A 849 54.35 40.29 -4.62
N GLY A 850 55.12 40.85 -3.68
CA GLY A 850 54.83 40.73 -2.26
C GLY A 850 55.37 39.43 -1.65
N ASP A 851 55.30 39.38 -0.32
CA ASP A 851 55.50 38.21 0.53
C ASP A 851 54.37 38.14 1.58
N THR A 852 54.35 37.14 2.45
CA THR A 852 53.29 36.96 3.46
C THR A 852 53.02 38.19 4.34
N ASN A 853 54.00 39.09 4.50
CA ASN A 853 53.97 40.31 5.32
C ASN A 853 54.16 41.61 4.51
N ASN A 854 54.41 41.55 3.21
CA ASN A 854 54.80 42.70 2.38
C ASN A 854 54.07 42.74 1.03
N ALA A 855 53.65 43.92 0.59
CA ALA A 855 52.68 44.03 -0.51
C ALA A 855 53.35 44.09 -1.87
N GLY A 856 52.74 43.43 -2.86
CA GLY A 856 53.15 43.58 -4.25
C GLY A 856 53.03 45.03 -4.72
N THR A 857 53.99 45.47 -5.52
CA THR A 857 54.10 46.85 -6.02
C THR A 857 54.96 46.87 -7.29
N SER A 858 54.72 47.84 -8.17
CA SER A 858 55.45 47.96 -9.43
C SER A 858 55.83 49.41 -9.71
N THR A 859 56.93 49.62 -10.44
CA THR A 859 57.26 50.93 -11.00
C THR A 859 56.48 51.20 -12.29
N ASN A 860 56.46 52.45 -12.77
CA ASN A 860 55.76 52.85 -13.98
C ASN A 860 56.77 53.23 -15.06
N CYS A 861 56.58 52.74 -16.28
CA CYS A 861 57.44 53.06 -17.41
C CYS A 861 57.83 54.54 -17.49
N ASN A 862 59.13 54.80 -17.52
CA ASN A 862 59.78 56.12 -17.49
C ASN A 862 59.95 56.75 -16.09
N ASP A 863 59.78 55.98 -15.00
CA ASP A 863 60.13 56.42 -13.66
C ASP A 863 61.67 56.65 -13.52
N GLY A 864 62.04 57.42 -12.49
CA GLY A 864 63.42 57.87 -12.29
C GLY A 864 64.40 56.71 -12.05
N ASN A 865 65.42 56.61 -12.92
CA ASN A 865 66.42 55.53 -12.99
C ASN A 865 65.94 54.19 -13.59
N GLU A 866 64.90 54.17 -14.43
CA GLU A 866 64.49 52.97 -15.18
C GLU A 866 65.18 52.78 -16.55
N THR A 867 66.10 53.66 -16.96
CA THR A 867 66.60 53.71 -18.34
C THR A 867 68.06 53.28 -18.45
N SER A 868 68.35 52.38 -19.40
CA SER A 868 69.68 51.89 -19.76
C SER A 868 70.00 52.13 -21.24
N GLU A 869 71.06 52.88 -21.56
CA GLU A 869 71.57 53.04 -22.93
C GLU A 869 72.66 52.01 -23.25
N VAL A 870 72.60 51.31 -24.40
CA VAL A 870 73.41 50.09 -24.64
C VAL A 870 74.33 50.16 -25.87
N ALA A 871 75.64 49.91 -25.66
CA ALA A 871 76.76 49.84 -26.64
C ALA A 871 77.13 48.39 -27.09
N GLY A 872 78.37 47.85 -26.96
CA GLY A 872 78.74 46.44 -27.39
C GLY A 872 80.02 45.71 -26.81
N PRO A 873 80.10 44.34 -26.83
CA PRO A 873 80.29 43.29 -25.72
C PRO A 873 81.59 43.09 -24.87
N PRO A 874 81.61 42.38 -23.65
CA PRO A 874 81.77 40.87 -23.42
C PRO A 874 81.30 40.14 -22.05
N PRO A 875 81.25 38.77 -21.83
CA PRO A 875 80.28 38.04 -20.89
C PRO A 875 80.71 37.27 -19.50
N PRO A 876 80.33 35.98 -19.07
CA PRO A 876 79.66 35.61 -17.75
C PRO A 876 80.14 34.34 -16.86
N SER A 877 79.41 33.83 -15.79
CA SER A 877 79.70 32.58 -14.93
C SER A 877 78.57 31.98 -13.95
N PRO A 878 78.67 30.75 -13.29
CA PRO A 878 77.60 29.98 -12.52
C PRO A 878 77.92 29.22 -11.14
N GLU A 879 77.08 28.25 -10.60
CA GLU A 879 76.95 27.77 -9.14
C GLU A 879 76.62 26.21 -8.77
N PRO A 880 76.35 25.72 -7.48
CA PRO A 880 76.58 24.29 -6.92
C PRO A 880 75.41 23.26 -6.51
N SER A 881 75.49 22.41 -5.41
CA SER A 881 75.02 20.93 -5.34
C SER A 881 74.77 20.16 -3.94
N PRO A 882 74.25 18.85 -3.89
CA PRO A 882 73.96 17.95 -2.68
C PRO A 882 74.95 16.80 -2.20
N ASP A 883 74.50 15.84 -1.32
CA ASP A 883 75.22 14.85 -0.44
C ASP A 883 75.74 13.46 -1.01
N PRO A 884 76.90 12.88 -0.56
CA PRO A 884 77.58 11.70 -1.17
C PRO A 884 77.57 10.31 -0.44
N THR A 885 77.97 9.22 -1.16
CA THR A 885 78.19 7.83 -0.64
C THR A 885 79.50 7.17 -1.16
N LEU A 886 79.82 5.96 -0.67
CA LEU A 886 80.95 5.12 -1.14
C LEU A 886 80.55 3.62 -1.30
N THR A 887 81.08 2.95 -2.34
CA THR A 887 80.80 1.54 -2.68
C THR A 887 82.09 0.71 -2.85
N THR A 888 82.10 -0.54 -2.39
CA THR A 888 83.24 -1.49 -2.47
C THR A 888 82.77 -2.92 -2.80
N VAL A 889 83.66 -3.78 -3.34
CA VAL A 889 83.35 -5.18 -3.70
C VAL A 889 84.51 -6.14 -3.37
N SER A 890 84.20 -7.41 -3.06
CA SER A 890 85.18 -8.48 -2.83
C SER A 890 84.63 -9.85 -3.23
N CYS A 891 85.47 -10.73 -3.78
CA CYS A 891 85.08 -12.07 -4.27
C CYS A 891 85.88 -13.20 -3.61
N ASN A 892 85.22 -14.28 -3.21
CA ASN A 892 85.83 -15.41 -2.49
C ASN A 892 85.31 -16.77 -3.01
N PRO A 893 86.18 -17.73 -3.41
CA PRO A 893 87.63 -17.60 -3.54
C PRO A 893 88.05 -16.68 -4.70
N PRO A 894 89.13 -15.89 -4.58
CA PRO A 894 89.59 -14.98 -5.63
C PRO A 894 90.28 -15.70 -6.80
N THR A 895 90.48 -17.02 -6.71
CA THR A 895 90.98 -17.85 -7.80
C THR A 895 90.12 -19.10 -7.94
N VAL A 896 89.63 -19.39 -9.15
CA VAL A 896 88.76 -20.53 -9.47
C VAL A 896 89.22 -21.25 -10.74
N GLN A 897 88.82 -22.51 -10.89
CA GLN A 897 88.96 -23.24 -12.15
C GLN A 897 87.90 -22.78 -13.16
N VAL A 898 88.16 -22.91 -14.46
CA VAL A 898 87.23 -22.54 -15.53
C VAL A 898 85.82 -23.12 -15.31
N ASN A 899 84.78 -22.29 -15.50
CA ASN A 899 83.37 -22.54 -15.18
C ASN A 899 83.01 -22.83 -13.70
N GLN A 900 83.94 -22.86 -12.76
CA GLN A 900 83.60 -22.93 -11.33
C GLN A 900 83.18 -21.54 -10.79
N PRO A 901 82.22 -21.47 -9.86
CA PRO A 901 81.74 -20.20 -9.33
C PRO A 901 82.64 -19.66 -8.21
N THR A 902 82.74 -18.33 -8.14
CA THR A 902 83.14 -17.57 -6.95
C THR A 902 81.96 -16.71 -6.48
N THR A 903 81.92 -16.35 -5.19
CA THR A 903 80.87 -15.47 -4.66
C THR A 903 81.43 -14.07 -4.44
N CYS A 904 80.88 -13.09 -5.16
CA CYS A 904 81.22 -11.68 -5.06
C CYS A 904 80.20 -10.93 -4.20
N THR A 905 80.67 -10.07 -3.30
CA THR A 905 79.86 -9.32 -2.33
C THR A 905 80.16 -7.84 -2.42
N ALA A 906 79.13 -7.01 -2.58
CA ALA A 906 79.23 -5.56 -2.53
C ALA A 906 78.92 -5.03 -1.13
N THR A 907 79.50 -3.88 -0.79
CA THR A 907 79.21 -3.08 0.41
C THR A 907 79.02 -1.63 0.01
N VAL A 908 77.92 -1.01 0.43
CA VAL A 908 77.67 0.44 0.25
C VAL A 908 77.55 1.08 1.62
N GLY A 909 78.12 2.28 1.77
CA GLY A 909 78.02 3.08 2.99
C GLY A 909 77.84 4.57 2.71
N SER A 910 77.10 5.24 3.59
CA SER A 910 77.05 6.71 3.63
C SER A 910 78.35 7.26 4.25
N VAL A 911 78.85 8.39 3.74
CA VAL A 911 80.13 9.00 4.17
C VAL A 911 79.95 10.36 4.87
N ILE A 912 78.72 10.71 5.22
CA ILE A 912 78.37 11.92 5.98
C ILE A 912 78.72 11.71 7.47
N VAL A 913 79.33 12.70 8.11
CA VAL A 913 79.82 12.60 9.51
C VAL A 913 78.91 13.36 10.47
N GLY A 914 77.76 12.75 10.81
CA GLY A 914 76.80 13.29 11.78
C GLY A 914 75.53 12.44 11.85
N ALA A 915 74.89 12.35 13.02
CA ALA A 915 73.64 11.61 13.16
C ALA A 915 72.42 12.49 12.82
N PRO A 916 71.34 11.94 12.22
CA PRO A 916 71.14 10.52 11.89
C PRO A 916 71.77 10.11 10.54
N ILE A 917 72.67 9.12 10.57
CA ILE A 917 73.22 8.51 9.35
C ILE A 917 72.19 7.52 8.80
N THR A 918 71.60 7.82 7.65
CA THR A 918 70.74 6.90 6.90
C THR A 918 71.56 5.77 6.28
N THR A 919 70.96 4.57 6.18
CA THR A 919 71.61 3.41 5.56
C THR A 919 71.22 3.34 4.10
N PRO A 920 72.16 3.31 3.13
CA PRO A 920 71.83 3.24 1.71
C PRO A 920 70.96 2.04 1.34
N THR A 921 69.95 2.27 0.50
CA THR A 921 68.94 1.26 0.14
C THR A 921 68.80 1.07 -1.37
N GLY A 922 68.19 -0.05 -1.80
CA GLY A 922 67.96 -0.36 -3.22
C GLY A 922 68.87 -1.46 -3.75
N ALA A 923 69.21 -1.41 -5.04
CA ALA A 923 69.95 -2.46 -5.73
C ALA A 923 71.36 -2.01 -6.16
N VAL A 924 72.29 -2.97 -6.14
CA VAL A 924 73.65 -2.80 -6.66
C VAL A 924 73.86 -3.74 -7.85
N SER A 925 74.36 -3.20 -8.95
CA SER A 925 74.64 -3.91 -10.19
C SER A 925 76.12 -4.29 -10.27
N PHE A 926 76.41 -5.51 -10.71
CA PHE A 926 77.76 -6.09 -10.79
C PHE A 926 78.18 -6.28 -12.24
N PHE A 927 79.40 -5.84 -12.56
CA PHE A 927 79.97 -5.83 -13.90
C PHE A 927 81.33 -6.55 -13.86
N ALA A 928 81.76 -7.07 -15.01
CA ALA A 928 83.08 -7.67 -15.19
C ALA A 928 83.77 -7.02 -16.40
N ASP A 929 85.07 -6.80 -16.29
CA ASP A 929 85.99 -6.47 -17.40
C ASP A 929 85.50 -5.33 -18.30
N THR A 930 85.10 -4.23 -17.67
CA THR A 930 84.60 -2.99 -18.31
C THR A 930 83.30 -3.13 -19.11
N SER A 931 82.58 -4.25 -18.97
CA SER A 931 81.21 -4.39 -19.49
C SER A 931 80.29 -3.30 -18.93
N SER A 932 79.53 -2.64 -19.80
CA SER A 932 78.47 -1.71 -19.41
C SER A 932 77.14 -2.39 -19.10
N THR A 933 76.99 -3.68 -19.41
CA THR A 933 75.86 -4.50 -18.97
C THR A 933 76.24 -5.34 -17.75
N ALA A 934 75.38 -5.30 -16.73
CA ALA A 934 75.59 -6.03 -15.48
C ALA A 934 75.37 -7.54 -15.71
N PHE A 935 76.27 -8.39 -15.20
CA PHE A 935 76.09 -9.84 -15.26
C PHE A 935 75.10 -10.35 -14.19
N ALA A 936 74.95 -9.58 -13.11
CA ALA A 936 73.98 -9.79 -12.04
C ALA A 936 73.72 -8.47 -11.29
N SER A 937 72.64 -8.42 -10.53
CA SER A 937 72.42 -7.40 -9.50
C SER A 937 71.84 -8.06 -8.24
N CYS A 938 71.93 -7.38 -7.11
CA CYS A 938 71.27 -7.80 -5.88
C CYS A 938 70.76 -6.60 -5.08
N THR A 939 69.70 -6.82 -4.31
CA THR A 939 69.16 -5.83 -3.37
C THR A 939 70.01 -5.80 -2.11
N LEU A 940 70.41 -4.60 -1.69
CA LEU A 940 71.16 -4.38 -0.46
C LEU A 940 70.34 -4.79 0.77
N GLN A 941 70.97 -5.57 1.65
CA GLN A 941 70.45 -5.89 2.98
C GLN A 941 71.30 -5.17 4.03
N ALA A 942 70.64 -4.54 5.00
CA ALA A 942 71.33 -3.83 6.08
C ALA A 942 72.22 -4.79 6.89
N THR A 943 73.43 -4.35 7.22
CA THR A 943 74.33 -5.12 8.10
C THR A 943 74.07 -4.79 9.57
N ALA A 944 74.76 -5.48 10.49
CA ALA A 944 74.75 -5.11 11.90
C ALA A 944 75.38 -3.72 12.21
N THR A 945 75.97 -3.07 11.20
CA THR A 945 76.53 -1.71 11.30
C THR A 945 75.60 -0.72 10.61
N THR A 946 75.03 0.21 11.38
CA THR A 946 74.21 1.33 10.86
C THR A 946 74.98 2.14 9.82
N GLY A 947 74.29 2.57 8.76
CA GLY A 947 74.91 3.30 7.64
C GLY A 947 75.52 2.40 6.57
N VAL A 948 75.56 1.07 6.77
CA VAL A 948 76.23 0.11 5.86
C VAL A 948 75.34 -1.07 5.49
N ALA A 949 75.18 -1.30 4.18
CA ALA A 949 74.42 -2.43 3.63
C ALA A 949 75.25 -3.27 2.64
N ARG A 950 74.88 -4.54 2.46
CA ARG A 950 75.61 -5.54 1.64
C ARG A 950 74.68 -6.45 0.85
N CYS A 951 75.16 -6.98 -0.26
CA CYS A 951 74.53 -8.12 -0.95
C CYS A 951 75.55 -8.89 -1.81
N SER A 952 75.23 -10.14 -2.17
CA SER A 952 76.16 -11.06 -2.84
C SER A 952 75.56 -11.73 -4.07
N VAL A 953 76.39 -11.98 -5.08
CA VAL A 953 76.06 -12.70 -6.32
C VAL A 953 77.16 -13.72 -6.69
N GLY A 954 76.78 -14.80 -7.37
CA GLY A 954 77.74 -15.79 -7.88
C GLY A 954 78.26 -15.41 -9.28
N TYR A 955 79.57 -15.31 -9.45
CA TYR A 955 80.23 -15.11 -10.75
C TYR A 955 80.88 -16.41 -11.23
N ARG A 956 80.69 -16.77 -12.50
CA ARG A 956 81.34 -17.90 -13.17
C ARG A 956 81.53 -17.58 -14.65
N THR A 957 82.62 -18.05 -15.26
CA THR A 957 82.94 -17.77 -16.66
C THR A 957 83.71 -18.93 -17.33
N PRO A 958 83.48 -19.20 -18.63
CA PRO A 958 84.26 -20.16 -19.40
C PRO A 958 85.62 -19.62 -19.86
N THR A 959 85.89 -18.33 -19.66
CA THR A 959 87.10 -17.67 -20.14
C THR A 959 88.19 -17.71 -19.07
N VAL A 960 89.33 -18.33 -19.40
CA VAL A 960 90.55 -18.30 -18.57
C VAL A 960 91.19 -16.91 -18.65
N GLY A 961 91.58 -16.34 -17.51
CA GLY A 961 92.12 -14.98 -17.42
C GLY A 961 91.93 -14.37 -16.02
N VAL A 962 92.29 -13.09 -15.85
CA VAL A 962 91.91 -12.30 -14.67
C VAL A 962 90.70 -11.45 -15.06
N HIS A 963 89.62 -11.56 -14.29
CA HIS A 963 88.34 -10.89 -14.51
C HIS A 963 88.14 -9.82 -13.43
N ASN A 964 88.09 -8.55 -13.82
CA ASN A 964 87.98 -7.42 -12.90
C ASN A 964 86.52 -7.11 -12.59
N ILE A 965 86.08 -7.41 -11.38
CA ILE A 965 84.70 -7.20 -10.93
C ILE A 965 84.54 -5.80 -10.35
N THR A 966 83.57 -5.04 -10.86
CA THR A 966 83.16 -3.73 -10.33
C THR A 966 81.67 -3.74 -9.99
N THR A 967 81.23 -2.78 -9.17
CA THR A 967 79.81 -2.57 -8.93
C THR A 967 79.42 -1.09 -8.99
N SER A 968 78.14 -0.85 -9.25
CA SER A 968 77.55 0.49 -9.27
C SER A 968 76.31 0.54 -8.37
N TYR A 969 76.25 1.56 -7.53
CA TYR A 969 75.09 1.97 -6.76
C TYR A 969 74.58 3.32 -7.31
N PRO A 970 73.36 3.40 -7.86
CA PRO A 970 72.88 4.61 -8.53
C PRO A 970 72.56 5.77 -7.56
N GLY A 971 72.55 5.52 -6.26
CA GLY A 971 72.07 6.46 -5.24
C GLY A 971 70.64 6.17 -4.80
N ASP A 972 70.18 6.95 -3.84
CA ASP A 972 68.78 7.02 -3.42
C ASP A 972 68.36 8.50 -3.23
N SER A 973 67.12 8.77 -2.85
CA SER A 973 66.60 10.13 -2.70
C SER A 973 67.31 10.99 -1.63
N THR A 974 68.20 10.41 -0.84
CA THR A 974 69.02 11.07 0.19
C THR A 974 70.53 10.94 -0.07
N HIS A 975 70.94 10.31 -1.17
CA HIS A 975 72.32 9.91 -1.41
C HIS A 975 72.70 9.98 -2.89
N VAL A 976 73.69 10.80 -3.26
CA VAL A 976 74.35 10.70 -4.57
C VAL A 976 75.00 9.32 -4.71
N GLY A 977 74.79 8.69 -5.87
CA GLY A 977 75.31 7.37 -6.19
C GLY A 977 76.82 7.27 -6.21
N SER A 978 77.32 6.04 -6.06
CA SER A 978 78.74 5.72 -6.04
C SER A 978 79.04 4.42 -6.78
N THR A 979 80.17 4.40 -7.47
CA THR A 979 80.75 3.20 -8.08
C THR A 979 81.91 2.68 -7.24
N VAL A 980 82.34 1.45 -7.50
CA VAL A 980 83.59 0.91 -6.96
C VAL A 980 84.79 1.64 -7.56
N ASP A 981 85.53 2.37 -6.74
CA ASP A 981 86.76 3.09 -7.16
C ASP A 981 87.90 2.15 -7.60
N THR A 982 87.94 0.92 -7.08
CA THR A 982 89.00 -0.07 -7.35
C THR A 982 88.42 -1.46 -7.65
N PRO A 983 88.49 -1.95 -8.90
CA PRO A 983 87.96 -3.27 -9.26
C PRO A 983 88.61 -4.41 -8.48
N PHE A 984 87.84 -5.46 -8.18
CA PHE A 984 88.34 -6.66 -7.50
C PHE A 984 88.68 -7.78 -8.52
N PRO A 985 89.95 -8.21 -8.65
CA PRO A 985 90.34 -9.22 -9.63
C PRO A 985 89.99 -10.66 -9.19
N VAL A 986 89.33 -11.41 -10.07
CA VAL A 986 89.07 -12.84 -9.95
C VAL A 986 89.90 -13.60 -10.99
N THR A 987 90.81 -14.48 -10.56
CA THR A 987 91.65 -15.25 -11.48
C THR A 987 91.01 -16.59 -11.83
N VAL A 988 90.78 -16.83 -13.12
CA VAL A 988 90.17 -18.07 -13.64
C VAL A 988 91.23 -18.85 -14.39
N VAL A 989 91.54 -20.07 -13.92
CA VAL A 989 92.63 -20.93 -14.45
C VAL A 989 92.10 -22.17 -15.20
N PRO A 990 92.87 -22.78 -16.12
CA PRO A 990 92.43 -23.98 -16.86
C PRO A 990 92.31 -25.20 -15.96
N ALA A 991 91.24 -25.98 -16.14
CA ALA A 991 91.03 -27.24 -15.43
C ALA A 991 92.17 -28.23 -15.69
N VAL A 992 92.82 -28.70 -14.61
CA VAL A 992 93.95 -29.64 -14.68
C VAL A 992 93.48 -31.03 -15.13
N PRO A 993 93.99 -31.59 -16.25
CA PRO A 993 93.67 -32.96 -16.65
C PRO A 993 94.27 -33.98 -15.67
N ARG A 994 93.49 -34.97 -15.24
CA ARG A 994 94.02 -36.15 -14.56
C ARG A 994 94.74 -37.04 -15.58
N LEU A 995 96.06 -37.10 -15.52
CA LEU A 995 96.86 -38.13 -16.16
C LEU A 995 97.00 -39.33 -15.22
N GLY A 996 96.54 -40.49 -15.67
CA GLY A 996 96.59 -41.76 -14.96
C GLY A 996 96.30 -42.90 -15.94
N LEU A 997 97.00 -44.03 -15.75
CA LEU A 997 96.99 -45.24 -16.58
C LEU A 997 95.58 -45.84 -16.77
#